data_AF-A0A3B3R3F0-F1
#
_entry.id   AF-A0A3B3R3F0-F1
#
_cell.length_a   1.000
_cell.length_b   1.000
_cell.length_c   1.000
_cell.angle_alpha   90.00
_cell.angle_beta   90.00
_cell.angle_gamma   90.00
#
_symmetry.space_group_name_H-M   'P 1'
#
loop_
_entity.id
_entity.type
_entity.pdbx_description
1 polymer ?
#
loop_
_entity_poly.entity_id
_entity_poly.type
_entity_poly.pdbx_seq_one_letter_code
_entity_poly.pdbx_strand_id
1 'polypeptide(L)'
;MSPFVEFSVHTAWRRCRLPVWWFGTACSPNVCQVAGGQQFIAGGHVVLDDPLCCLQTSPFTGDTGVQEHCTSDAEVFKSFAVKPCGCLLCSCHAFGISLQDQKHEQSIYLCIWKSKFSYRIFPVFTNPLLKFRYYQNVCTQSYSSVWWDWRRWEQEIDWMALNGVNLPLAFTGQEALWQEVYLGLGLNQTDIDSFFTGPAFLAWNRMGNLVQWGGPLSSSWHIKQLYLQYRILQRMRALGMMPVLPAFSGIVPKAITRLFPQAKVTKLGPWSNFNCSYSCAYVLEPSDPLFQRIGSLFLSKLLAEFGTDHIYNTDTFNEMTPTSSDPVYLSAVSRSVFASMTSVDSQAIWLMQGWLFVNNPTFWKQEQIKALLHGVPIGRMIVLDLFAESMPVFSSTSSFYGQPFIWCMLHNFGGNSGLFGTVENINMGPFEALRYPNSTLVGLGMAPEGIEQNPVVYELMSELAWHWEPIDLYKWASLYAARRYGVSHENLTDSWKLLFHSVYNCTVPKYKNHNHSPLVRRPTMHMNTDLWYNPRDLYEAWRLMYLSAKPLMSVETFRYDLVDVTRQALQLLTTQLYLEIKDAFQKQNLPKLLTAGGLLVSDLLPELDRLLSSESHFLLGLWLEQARALAQDKHEAEQYEVNARNQITLWGPEGNILDYASKEWGGLMGDYYTQRWSLFVNTLVQCLDRGKPFNQDAFNQAVFQVEKNFTINQKKYPSKPQGDTYDIVTRIFLKYYPKALKRLN
;
A
#
# COMPACT_ATOMS: atom_id res chain seq x y z
N MET A 1 26.36 33.13 38.21
CA MET A 1 25.02 33.71 38.48
C MET A 1 24.74 34.77 37.42
N SER A 2 23.76 34.52 36.56
CA SER A 2 23.05 35.49 35.69
C SER A 2 21.79 34.76 35.19
N PRO A 3 20.64 35.43 34.94
CA PRO A 3 19.35 34.84 35.31
C PRO A 3 18.69 33.95 34.25
N PHE A 4 17.89 33.01 34.73
CA PHE A 4 16.82 32.37 33.95
C PHE A 4 15.71 33.39 33.66
N VAL A 5 15.14 33.33 32.46
CA VAL A 5 13.87 34.00 32.13
C VAL A 5 12.89 32.93 31.68
N GLU A 6 11.91 32.64 32.55
CA GLU A 6 10.79 31.75 32.26
C GLU A 6 9.63 32.58 31.68
N PHE A 7 9.17 32.26 30.46
CA PHE A 7 7.96 32.86 29.90
C PHE A 7 6.77 31.91 30.08
N SER A 8 5.87 32.25 30.99
CA SER A 8 4.55 31.65 31.10
C SER A 8 3.52 32.52 30.39
N VAL A 9 2.86 31.98 29.36
CA VAL A 9 1.71 32.62 28.71
C VAL A 9 0.52 31.67 28.80
N HIS A 10 -0.48 32.09 29.58
CA HIS A 10 -1.81 31.48 29.66
C HIS A 10 -2.82 32.42 29.00
N THR A 11 -3.34 32.11 27.80
CA THR A 11 -4.78 32.13 27.47
C THR A 11 -5.08 31.81 25.99
N ALA A 12 -6.32 31.38 25.75
CA ALA A 12 -7.08 31.46 24.50
C ALA A 12 -6.51 30.82 23.20
N TRP A 13 -6.84 29.55 22.97
CA TRP A 13 -6.97 28.98 21.60
C TRP A 13 -8.40 28.47 21.37
N ARG A 14 -9.25 29.36 20.82
CA ARG A 14 -10.54 29.03 20.17
C ARG A 14 -10.64 29.86 18.89
N ARG A 15 -10.32 29.26 17.73
CA ARG A 15 -10.88 29.52 16.38
C ARG A 15 -9.93 29.02 15.28
N CYS A 16 -10.04 27.72 14.96
CA CYS A 16 -9.90 27.26 13.58
C CYS A 16 -11.28 26.85 13.08
N ARG A 17 -12.12 27.85 12.77
CA ARG A 17 -13.34 27.71 11.99
C ARG A 17 -13.38 28.90 11.03
N LEU A 18 -13.33 28.62 9.74
CA LEU A 18 -13.67 29.53 8.64
C LEU A 18 -14.86 28.92 7.88
N PRO A 19 -15.64 29.74 7.16
CA PRO A 19 -17.00 30.01 7.63
C PRO A 19 -18.04 29.01 7.14
N VAL A 20 -18.81 28.49 8.09
CA VAL A 20 -20.14 27.93 7.80
C VAL A 20 -21.14 29.09 7.96
N TRP A 21 -21.93 29.36 6.92
CA TRP A 21 -23.01 30.34 6.99
C TRP A 21 -24.01 29.96 8.09
N TRP A 22 -24.37 30.95 8.90
CA TRP A 22 -25.27 30.78 10.04
C TRP A 22 -26.75 30.81 9.62
N PHE A 23 -27.50 29.78 10.04
CA PHE A 23 -28.64 29.96 10.93
C PHE A 23 -28.41 28.91 12.06
N GLY A 24 -28.17 29.30 13.32
CA GLY A 24 -29.14 29.99 14.17
C GLY A 24 -29.99 28.93 14.88
N THR A 25 -29.47 28.17 15.85
CA THR A 25 -29.66 28.36 17.31
C THR A 25 -31.14 28.49 17.73
N ALA A 26 -31.67 27.80 18.75
CA ALA A 26 -31.00 27.19 19.91
C ALA A 26 -31.79 26.03 20.57
N CYS A 27 -31.07 25.31 21.44
CA CYS A 27 -31.50 24.68 22.70
C CYS A 27 -32.91 24.10 22.89
N SER A 28 -32.95 22.79 23.17
CA SER A 28 -33.98 22.17 24.03
C SER A 28 -33.81 22.59 25.50
N PRO A 29 -34.91 22.81 26.22
CA PRO A 29 -35.03 22.36 27.60
C PRO A 29 -36.19 21.36 27.80
N ASN A 30 -36.11 20.63 28.91
CA ASN A 30 -37.03 19.54 29.25
C ASN A 30 -38.50 19.95 29.47
N VAL A 31 -39.40 19.05 29.04
CA VAL A 31 -40.65 18.65 29.72
C VAL A 31 -41.61 19.75 30.22
N CYS A 32 -42.69 19.96 29.48
CA CYS A 32 -44.05 20.17 30.03
C CYS A 32 -45.10 19.57 29.08
N GLN A 33 -46.26 19.17 29.62
CA GLN A 33 -47.33 18.46 28.90
C GLN A 33 -48.38 19.41 28.26
N VAL A 34 -49.29 18.81 27.48
CA VAL A 34 -50.68 19.24 27.17
C VAL A 34 -50.93 19.96 25.81
N ALA A 35 -51.47 19.15 24.88
CA ALA A 35 -52.57 19.37 23.91
C ALA A 35 -52.76 20.67 23.07
N GLY A 36 -52.93 20.46 21.75
CA GLY A 36 -54.05 21.04 20.98
C GLY A 36 -53.73 22.02 19.83
N GLY A 37 -54.40 21.86 18.68
CA GLY A 37 -54.79 23.00 17.82
C GLY A 37 -54.15 23.19 16.42
N GLN A 38 -54.77 22.63 15.38
CA GLN A 38 -55.07 23.17 14.04
C GLN A 38 -54.18 24.23 13.28
N GLN A 39 -53.66 23.79 12.11
CA GLN A 39 -54.13 24.14 10.72
C GLN A 39 -53.79 25.49 10.00
N PHE A 40 -53.65 25.42 8.65
CA PHE A 40 -53.55 26.49 7.59
C PHE A 40 -52.18 27.19 7.32
N ILE A 41 -51.86 27.78 6.14
CA ILE A 41 -51.88 27.30 4.70
C ILE A 41 -51.07 28.27 3.76
N ALA A 42 -50.37 27.72 2.74
CA ALA A 42 -49.93 28.25 1.40
C ALA A 42 -49.18 29.60 1.11
N GLY A 43 -48.27 29.52 0.11
CA GLY A 43 -47.88 30.59 -0.88
C GLY A 43 -46.64 31.47 -0.54
N GLY A 44 -45.77 31.93 -1.46
CA GLY A 44 -45.57 31.68 -2.91
C GLY A 44 -44.59 32.69 -3.60
N HIS A 45 -43.83 32.25 -4.63
CA HIS A 45 -43.11 33.00 -5.70
C HIS A 45 -41.92 34.01 -5.47
N VAL A 46 -40.71 33.56 -5.90
CA VAL A 46 -39.75 34.08 -6.93
C VAL A 46 -39.67 35.59 -7.29
N VAL A 47 -38.44 36.17 -7.37
CA VAL A 47 -37.78 36.86 -8.54
C VAL A 47 -36.36 37.38 -8.19
N LEU A 48 -35.52 37.59 -9.21
CA LEU A 48 -34.08 37.98 -9.21
C LEU A 48 -33.83 39.50 -9.05
N ASP A 49 -32.60 39.90 -8.71
CA ASP A 49 -31.70 40.66 -9.63
C ASP A 49 -30.34 41.05 -8.99
N ASP A 50 -29.35 41.26 -9.85
CA ASP A 50 -27.96 41.71 -9.61
C ASP A 50 -27.74 43.05 -10.35
N PRO A 51 -26.81 43.96 -9.97
CA PRO A 51 -25.69 44.17 -10.88
C PRO A 51 -24.35 44.70 -10.31
N LEU A 52 -23.31 44.56 -11.15
CA LEU A 52 -21.95 45.13 -11.04
C LEU A 52 -21.87 46.68 -11.01
N CYS A 53 -20.77 47.22 -10.45
CA CYS A 53 -19.83 48.10 -11.18
C CYS A 53 -18.52 48.41 -10.42
N CYS A 54 -17.45 48.69 -11.17
CA CYS A 54 -16.09 49.04 -10.70
C CYS A 54 -15.82 50.56 -10.79
N LEU A 55 -14.84 51.13 -10.05
CA LEU A 55 -13.84 52.09 -10.60
C LEU A 55 -12.72 52.55 -9.63
N GLN A 56 -11.71 53.17 -10.24
CA GLN A 56 -10.42 53.70 -9.75
C GLN A 56 -10.47 55.27 -9.70
N THR A 57 -9.59 56.09 -9.08
CA THR A 57 -8.33 55.93 -8.30
C THR A 57 -7.95 57.26 -7.59
N SER A 58 -6.88 57.22 -6.76
CA SER A 58 -5.91 58.32 -6.52
C SER A 58 -6.09 59.22 -5.27
N PRO A 59 -5.03 59.90 -4.78
CA PRO A 59 -4.82 60.17 -3.34
C PRO A 59 -4.82 61.65 -2.94
N PHE A 60 -4.90 61.94 -1.62
CA PHE A 60 -4.33 63.16 -1.03
C PHE A 60 -3.91 62.96 0.45
N THR A 61 -2.98 63.79 0.90
CA THR A 61 -2.27 63.73 2.19
C THR A 61 -2.93 64.53 3.32
N GLY A 62 -2.77 64.10 4.57
CA GLY A 62 -3.08 64.90 5.76
C GLY A 62 -2.95 64.12 7.08
N ASP A 63 -1.90 64.41 7.86
CA ASP A 63 -1.72 63.86 9.21
C ASP A 63 -2.79 64.36 10.19
N THR A 64 -3.38 63.45 10.97
CA THR A 64 -3.29 63.47 12.45
C THR A 64 -3.97 62.24 13.06
N GLY A 65 -3.27 61.55 13.98
CA GLY A 65 -3.89 60.89 15.14
C GLY A 65 -4.45 59.47 14.97
N VAL A 66 -3.75 58.50 15.59
CA VAL A 66 -4.28 57.19 16.02
C VAL A 66 -4.78 56.26 14.91
N GLN A 67 -3.85 55.53 14.29
CA GLN A 67 -4.17 54.31 13.54
C GLN A 67 -4.00 53.07 14.43
N GLU A 68 -5.10 52.36 14.70
CA GLU A 68 -5.03 50.93 15.02
C GLU A 68 -4.58 50.18 13.76
N HIS A 69 -3.41 49.57 13.79
CA HIS A 69 -2.93 48.75 12.68
C HIS A 69 -3.52 47.35 12.73
N CYS A 70 -4.50 47.08 11.88
CA CYS A 70 -4.81 45.72 11.43
C CYS A 70 -3.68 45.20 10.52
N THR A 71 -2.60 44.68 11.11
CA THR A 71 -1.58 43.92 10.36
C THR A 71 -2.08 42.52 10.04
N SER A 72 -1.88 42.10 8.79
CA SER A 72 -2.27 40.80 8.26
C SER A 72 -1.55 39.61 8.92
N ASP A 73 -2.25 38.47 9.02
CA ASP A 73 -1.74 37.20 9.55
C ASP A 73 -0.67 36.53 8.64
N ALA A 74 0.52 37.15 8.57
CA ALA A 74 1.70 36.61 7.88
C ALA A 74 2.92 36.40 8.81
N GLU A 75 2.81 36.71 10.11
CA GLU A 75 3.95 36.71 11.03
C GLU A 75 4.07 35.47 11.94
N VAL A 76 3.07 34.59 11.99
CA VAL A 76 3.08 33.39 12.87
C VAL A 76 4.15 32.36 12.49
N PHE A 77 4.74 32.45 11.28
CA PHE A 77 5.87 31.61 10.86
C PHE A 77 7.26 32.18 11.21
N LYS A 78 7.38 33.43 11.68
CA LYS A 78 8.70 34.05 11.93
C LYS A 78 9.38 33.65 13.25
N SER A 79 8.68 33.00 14.17
CA SER A 79 9.25 32.53 15.46
C SER A 79 9.90 31.14 15.38
N PHE A 80 9.80 30.45 14.24
CA PHE A 80 10.51 29.20 13.99
C PHE A 80 11.83 29.47 13.29
N ALA A 81 12.95 29.33 14.00
CA ALA A 81 14.30 29.48 13.44
C ALA A 81 14.74 28.26 12.59
N VAL A 82 13.86 27.81 11.68
CA VAL A 82 14.24 27.00 10.52
C VAL A 82 14.54 28.01 9.40
N LYS A 83 15.81 28.13 8.98
CA LYS A 83 16.12 28.89 7.76
C LYS A 83 15.31 28.29 6.60
N PRO A 84 14.76 29.10 5.68
CA PRO A 84 13.86 28.59 4.64
C PRO A 84 14.54 27.47 3.83
N CYS A 85 14.07 26.24 4.03
CA CYS A 85 14.40 25.12 3.15
C CYS A 85 13.82 25.40 1.76
N GLY A 86 14.48 24.90 0.71
CA GLY A 86 14.16 25.26 -0.68
C GLY A 86 12.74 24.94 -1.17
N CYS A 87 11.97 24.14 -0.42
CA CYS A 87 10.54 23.92 -0.63
C CYS A 87 9.85 23.46 0.67
N LEU A 88 8.50 23.48 0.68
CA LEU A 88 7.69 23.10 1.84
C LEU A 88 7.91 21.63 2.25
N LEU A 89 8.10 20.72 1.30
CA LEU A 89 8.44 19.31 1.56
C LEU A 89 9.68 19.17 2.45
N CYS A 90 10.76 19.88 2.13
CA CYS A 90 11.98 19.85 2.94
C CYS A 90 11.76 20.39 4.36
N SER A 91 10.86 21.38 4.53
CA SER A 91 10.46 21.86 5.85
C SER A 91 9.65 20.83 6.64
N CYS A 92 8.74 20.10 5.99
CA CYS A 92 8.01 18.98 6.61
C CYS A 92 8.95 17.84 7.02
N HIS A 93 9.89 17.45 6.14
CA HIS A 93 10.87 16.42 6.47
C HIS A 93 11.82 16.86 7.59
N ALA A 94 12.32 18.10 7.58
CA ALA A 94 13.14 18.64 8.67
C ALA A 94 12.38 18.68 10.02
N PHE A 95 11.08 18.90 10.00
CA PHE A 95 10.22 18.74 11.18
C PHE A 95 10.14 17.27 11.64
N GLY A 96 10.02 16.32 10.70
CA GLY A 96 10.11 14.88 10.97
C GLY A 96 11.42 14.48 11.67
N ILE A 97 12.57 14.88 11.11
CA ILE A 97 13.90 14.70 11.73
C ILE A 97 13.90 15.30 13.14
N SER A 98 13.39 16.52 13.31
CA SER A 98 13.40 17.19 14.61
C SER A 98 12.55 16.48 15.68
N LEU A 99 11.48 15.76 15.31
CA LEU A 99 10.72 14.92 16.25
C LEU A 99 11.51 13.65 16.62
N GLN A 100 12.11 12.99 15.62
CA GLN A 100 12.88 11.76 15.80
C GLN A 100 14.13 12.00 16.68
N ASP A 101 14.94 12.99 16.35
CA ASP A 101 16.25 13.23 16.98
C ASP A 101 16.18 13.97 18.33
N GLN A 102 15.23 14.88 18.52
CA GLN A 102 15.18 15.73 19.73
C GLN A 102 14.15 15.29 20.78
N LYS A 103 13.15 14.48 20.41
CA LYS A 103 12.04 14.13 21.31
C LYS A 103 11.87 12.63 21.54
N HIS A 104 12.53 11.79 20.74
CA HIS A 104 12.23 10.37 20.66
C HIS A 104 10.75 10.11 20.31
N GLU A 105 10.20 10.88 19.36
CA GLU A 105 8.85 10.69 18.82
C GLU A 105 8.93 10.18 17.37
N GLN A 106 8.09 9.21 16.99
CA GLN A 106 8.11 8.56 15.66
C GLN A 106 6.85 8.90 14.85
N SER A 107 6.99 9.37 13.61
CA SER A 107 5.85 9.73 12.76
C SER A 107 5.22 8.55 12.03
N ILE A 108 4.55 7.66 12.78
CA ILE A 108 3.69 6.61 12.22
C ILE A 108 2.27 6.84 12.74
N TYR A 109 1.38 7.32 11.85
CA TYR A 109 -0.06 7.57 12.07
C TYR A 109 -0.48 8.37 13.33
N LEU A 110 0.43 9.17 13.89
CA LEU A 110 0.12 10.04 15.03
C LEU A 110 -0.85 11.17 14.66
N CYS A 111 -2.11 11.02 15.07
CA CYS A 111 -3.03 12.15 15.21
C CYS A 111 -2.48 13.13 16.25
N ILE A 112 -1.95 14.27 15.80
CA ILE A 112 -1.40 15.31 16.69
C ILE A 112 -2.54 15.91 17.54
N TRP A 113 -2.61 15.52 18.82
CA TRP A 113 -3.45 16.17 19.82
C TRP A 113 -2.70 16.40 21.14
N LYS A 114 -2.55 17.69 21.48
CA LYS A 114 -2.16 18.23 22.80
C LYS A 114 -0.82 17.74 23.39
N SER A 115 0.28 18.36 22.95
CA SER A 115 1.51 18.47 23.74
C SER A 115 2.05 19.92 23.70
N LYS A 116 2.63 20.39 24.80
CA LYS A 116 3.39 21.66 24.85
C LYS A 116 4.83 21.33 24.46
N PHE A 117 5.38 22.00 23.45
CA PHE A 117 6.73 21.73 22.97
C PHE A 117 7.76 22.69 23.59
N SER A 118 8.87 22.14 24.08
CA SER A 118 10.14 22.85 24.28
C SER A 118 11.17 22.30 23.29
N TYR A 119 12.14 23.13 22.88
CA TYR A 119 13.14 22.82 21.85
C TYR A 119 14.55 23.23 22.31
N ARG A 120 15.58 22.53 21.84
CA ARG A 120 16.98 22.99 21.89
C ARG A 120 17.50 23.10 20.45
N ILE A 121 17.75 24.32 19.99
CA ILE A 121 18.09 24.57 18.58
C ILE A 121 19.61 24.51 18.41
N PHE A 122 20.09 23.50 17.68
CA PHE A 122 21.39 23.51 17.02
C PHE A 122 21.14 23.49 15.50
N PRO A 123 21.84 24.30 14.69
CA PRO A 123 21.64 24.32 13.24
C PRO A 123 22.26 23.07 12.60
N VAL A 124 21.41 22.19 12.08
CA VAL A 124 21.79 21.04 11.24
C VAL A 124 21.37 21.34 9.80
N PHE A 125 22.26 21.10 8.84
CA PHE A 125 21.97 21.22 7.41
C PHE A 125 22.13 19.85 6.76
N THR A 126 21.02 19.25 6.34
CA THR A 126 20.99 18.04 5.52
C THR A 126 20.50 18.38 4.12
N ASN A 127 21.16 17.82 3.10
CA ASN A 127 20.71 17.84 1.71
C ASN A 127 20.43 16.38 1.30
N PRO A 128 19.35 16.10 0.56
CA PRO A 128 19.06 14.75 0.09
C PRO A 128 20.14 14.28 -0.90
N LEU A 129 20.41 12.98 -0.91
CA LEU A 129 21.43 12.36 -1.75
C LEU A 129 21.14 12.50 -3.26
N LEU A 130 19.86 12.46 -3.64
CA LEU A 130 19.38 12.32 -5.02
C LEU A 130 18.17 13.22 -5.31
N LYS A 131 17.80 13.35 -6.59
CA LYS A 131 16.68 14.20 -7.02
C LYS A 131 15.32 13.67 -6.56
N PHE A 132 15.09 12.37 -6.64
CA PHE A 132 13.78 11.77 -6.37
C PHE A 132 13.76 10.84 -5.15
N ARG A 133 12.65 10.88 -4.42
CA ARG A 133 12.19 9.87 -3.45
C ARG A 133 10.82 9.41 -3.91
N TYR A 134 10.79 8.25 -4.55
CA TYR A 134 9.60 7.67 -5.20
C TYR A 134 8.78 6.85 -4.22
N TYR A 135 7.45 6.83 -4.40
CA TYR A 135 6.58 6.00 -3.58
C TYR A 135 5.40 5.38 -4.35
N GLN A 136 5.05 4.18 -3.89
CA GLN A 136 3.96 3.29 -4.30
C GLN A 136 4.29 2.36 -5.47
N ASN A 137 3.67 1.19 -5.45
CA ASN A 137 3.55 0.28 -6.58
C ASN A 137 2.18 0.52 -7.24
N VAL A 138 2.04 0.17 -8.52
CA VAL A 138 0.71 0.11 -9.15
C VAL A 138 -0.21 -0.88 -8.41
N CYS A 139 0.35 -1.93 -7.79
CA CYS A 139 -0.36 -2.88 -6.95
C CYS A 139 -0.87 -2.28 -5.61
N THR A 140 -0.22 -1.26 -5.04
CA THR A 140 -0.65 -0.62 -3.76
C THR A 140 -2.06 -0.04 -3.87
N GLN A 141 -2.41 0.42 -5.08
CA GLN A 141 -3.71 0.96 -5.44
C GLN A 141 -4.85 -0.06 -5.31
N SER A 142 -4.53 -1.37 -5.35
CA SER A 142 -5.50 -2.45 -5.18
C SER A 142 -5.36 -3.15 -3.83
N TYR A 143 -4.15 -3.47 -3.34
CA TYR A 143 -3.98 -4.21 -2.07
C TYR A 143 -4.04 -3.35 -0.80
N SER A 144 -4.05 -2.03 -0.92
CA SER A 144 -4.11 -1.15 0.26
C SER A 144 -5.09 0.01 0.08
N SER A 145 -4.93 0.86 -0.94
CA SER A 145 -5.66 2.14 -1.02
C SER A 145 -7.01 2.10 -1.75
N VAL A 146 -7.45 0.92 -2.23
CA VAL A 146 -8.70 0.77 -3.00
C VAL A 146 -9.95 1.22 -2.23
N TRP A 147 -9.98 1.01 -0.91
CA TRP A 147 -11.13 1.35 -0.06
C TRP A 147 -10.93 2.62 0.77
N TRP A 148 -9.92 3.43 0.46
CA TRP A 148 -9.62 4.64 1.24
C TRP A 148 -10.55 5.80 0.90
N ASP A 149 -10.96 6.52 1.94
CA ASP A 149 -11.58 7.83 1.82
C ASP A 149 -10.51 8.93 1.74
N TRP A 150 -10.95 10.19 1.66
CA TRP A 150 -10.02 11.32 1.73
C TRP A 150 -9.19 11.33 3.01
N ARG A 151 -9.79 11.04 4.16
CA ARG A 151 -9.12 11.18 5.46
C ARG A 151 -7.91 10.24 5.57
N ARG A 152 -8.03 9.02 5.07
CA ARG A 152 -6.92 8.07 5.03
C ARG A 152 -5.85 8.48 4.01
N TRP A 153 -6.24 9.04 2.86
CA TRP A 153 -5.31 9.60 1.87
C TRP A 153 -4.55 10.83 2.37
N GLU A 154 -5.21 11.73 3.12
CA GLU A 154 -4.60 12.91 3.75
C GLU A 154 -3.48 12.49 4.72
N GLN A 155 -3.74 11.48 5.55
CA GLN A 155 -2.73 10.88 6.45
C GLN A 155 -1.56 10.25 5.68
N GLU A 156 -1.83 9.58 4.55
CA GLU A 156 -0.76 9.01 3.71
C GLU A 156 0.13 10.10 3.12
N ILE A 157 -0.46 11.18 2.60
CA ILE A 157 0.28 12.29 1.98
C ILE A 157 1.08 13.09 3.04
N ASP A 158 0.55 13.22 4.25
CA ASP A 158 1.30 13.79 5.37
C ASP A 158 2.48 12.88 5.78
N TRP A 159 2.30 11.55 5.81
CA TRP A 159 3.39 10.59 6.03
C TRP A 159 4.44 10.65 4.90
N MET A 160 4.01 10.71 3.64
CA MET A 160 4.89 10.91 2.48
C MET A 160 5.76 12.16 2.66
N ALA A 161 5.16 13.28 3.09
CA ALA A 161 5.87 14.53 3.28
C ALA A 161 6.90 14.47 4.42
N LEU A 162 6.53 13.85 5.54
CA LEU A 162 7.44 13.63 6.68
C LEU A 162 8.62 12.72 6.31
N ASN A 163 8.42 11.78 5.38
CA ASN A 163 9.46 10.89 4.85
C ASN A 163 10.18 11.43 3.59
N GLY A 164 9.93 12.69 3.21
CA GLY A 164 10.61 13.36 2.10
C GLY A 164 10.25 12.87 0.70
N VAL A 165 9.21 12.06 0.55
CA VAL A 165 8.69 11.57 -0.75
C VAL A 165 8.29 12.76 -1.61
N ASN A 166 8.79 12.81 -2.85
CA ASN A 166 8.48 13.88 -3.81
C ASN A 166 7.99 13.37 -5.17
N LEU A 167 7.96 12.05 -5.40
CA LEU A 167 7.49 11.44 -6.66
C LEU A 167 6.51 10.28 -6.38
N PRO A 168 5.30 10.54 -5.84
CA PRO A 168 4.30 9.51 -5.60
C PRO A 168 3.48 9.18 -6.85
N LEU A 169 2.99 7.95 -6.98
CA LEU A 169 1.93 7.61 -7.95
C LEU A 169 0.59 8.26 -7.55
N ALA A 170 -0.19 8.71 -8.54
CA ALA A 170 -1.54 9.23 -8.35
C ALA A 170 -2.49 8.69 -9.43
N PHE A 171 -2.97 7.46 -9.22
CA PHE A 171 -3.71 6.66 -10.22
C PHE A 171 -5.24 6.63 -10.02
N THR A 172 -5.74 7.32 -8.99
CA THR A 172 -7.15 7.34 -8.59
C THR A 172 -8.03 7.96 -9.69
N GLY A 173 -9.20 7.37 -9.95
CA GLY A 173 -10.21 7.92 -10.87
C GLY A 173 -9.97 7.74 -12.38
N GLN A 174 -8.83 7.20 -12.81
CA GLN A 174 -8.49 7.12 -14.25
C GLN A 174 -9.49 6.34 -15.11
N GLU A 175 -10.23 5.39 -14.53
CA GLU A 175 -11.27 4.62 -15.24
C GLU A 175 -12.43 5.51 -15.72
N ALA A 176 -12.73 6.61 -15.02
CA ALA A 176 -13.77 7.55 -15.42
C ALA A 176 -13.37 8.32 -16.70
N LEU A 177 -12.10 8.74 -16.77
CA LEU A 177 -11.57 9.41 -17.95
C LEU A 177 -11.47 8.47 -19.16
N TRP A 178 -11.08 7.21 -18.91
CA TRP A 178 -11.11 6.17 -19.94
C TRP A 178 -12.54 5.87 -20.43
N GLN A 179 -13.54 5.84 -19.54
CA GLN A 179 -14.94 5.68 -19.91
C GLN A 179 -15.39 6.80 -20.88
N GLU A 180 -15.10 8.07 -20.56
CA GLU A 180 -15.39 9.19 -21.47
C GLU A 180 -14.66 9.07 -22.82
N VAL A 181 -13.39 8.69 -22.83
CA VAL A 181 -12.61 8.47 -24.06
C VAL A 181 -13.23 7.35 -24.92
N TYR A 182 -13.61 6.23 -24.30
CA TYR A 182 -14.20 5.10 -25.02
C TYR A 182 -15.62 5.39 -25.53
N LEU A 183 -16.45 6.08 -24.75
CA LEU A 183 -17.76 6.59 -25.23
C LEU A 183 -17.58 7.55 -26.41
N GLY A 184 -16.60 8.47 -26.34
CA GLY A 184 -16.26 9.39 -27.42
C GLY A 184 -15.70 8.72 -28.68
N LEU A 185 -15.17 7.49 -28.56
CA LEU A 185 -14.76 6.65 -29.69
C LEU A 185 -15.90 5.78 -30.25
N GLY A 186 -17.09 5.78 -29.62
CA GLY A 186 -18.27 5.03 -30.06
C GLY A 186 -18.44 3.64 -29.43
N LEU A 187 -17.74 3.33 -28.34
CA LEU A 187 -18.07 2.16 -27.52
C LEU A 187 -19.38 2.43 -26.77
N ASN A 188 -20.16 1.37 -26.51
CA ASN A 188 -21.30 1.47 -25.60
C ASN A 188 -20.87 1.14 -24.16
N GLN A 189 -21.74 1.42 -23.18
CA GLN A 189 -21.44 1.14 -21.78
C GLN A 189 -21.12 -0.34 -21.52
N THR A 190 -21.83 -1.28 -22.13
CA THR A 190 -21.59 -2.72 -21.97
C THR A 190 -20.20 -3.16 -22.47
N ASP A 191 -19.68 -2.55 -23.54
CA ASP A 191 -18.31 -2.79 -24.01
C ASP A 191 -17.26 -2.33 -22.98
N ILE A 192 -17.54 -1.24 -22.25
CA ILE A 192 -16.67 -0.62 -21.24
C ILE A 192 -16.75 -1.38 -19.90
N ASP A 193 -17.96 -1.74 -19.48
CA ASP A 193 -18.25 -2.59 -18.32
C ASP A 193 -17.60 -3.99 -18.45
N SER A 194 -17.46 -4.47 -19.68
CA SER A 194 -16.77 -5.74 -20.02
C SER A 194 -15.25 -5.58 -20.16
N PHE A 195 -14.72 -4.36 -20.08
CA PHE A 195 -13.27 -4.10 -20.09
C PHE A 195 -12.72 -3.94 -18.67
N PHE A 196 -13.34 -3.08 -17.85
CA PHE A 196 -12.86 -2.83 -16.49
C PHE A 196 -13.11 -4.03 -15.56
N THR A 197 -12.17 -4.24 -14.64
CA THR A 197 -12.38 -5.13 -13.49
C THR A 197 -13.13 -4.42 -12.36
N GLY A 198 -13.51 -5.17 -11.32
CA GLY A 198 -13.96 -4.59 -10.07
C GLY A 198 -12.83 -3.85 -9.33
N PRO A 199 -13.15 -3.00 -8.34
CA PRO A 199 -12.19 -2.09 -7.71
C PRO A 199 -10.91 -2.76 -7.20
N ALA A 200 -11.07 -3.93 -6.55
CA ALA A 200 -9.97 -4.67 -5.93
C ALA A 200 -8.96 -5.25 -6.95
N PHE A 201 -9.24 -5.17 -8.25
CA PHE A 201 -8.40 -5.78 -9.30
C PHE A 201 -7.88 -4.76 -10.33
N LEU A 202 -8.10 -3.47 -10.12
CA LEU A 202 -7.78 -2.41 -11.08
C LEU A 202 -6.29 -2.28 -11.40
N ALA A 203 -5.37 -2.62 -10.48
CA ALA A 203 -3.93 -2.65 -10.77
C ALA A 203 -3.62 -3.53 -12.00
N TRP A 204 -4.15 -4.75 -12.02
CA TRP A 204 -3.95 -5.73 -13.11
C TRP A 204 -4.77 -5.41 -14.36
N ASN A 205 -5.84 -4.63 -14.24
CA ASN A 205 -6.55 -4.12 -15.41
C ASN A 205 -5.79 -2.99 -16.11
N ARG A 206 -5.23 -2.05 -15.36
CA ARG A 206 -4.41 -0.93 -15.88
C ARG A 206 -3.15 -1.44 -16.59
N MET A 207 -2.55 -2.52 -16.07
CA MET A 207 -1.44 -3.25 -16.70
C MET A 207 -1.88 -4.21 -17.81
N GLY A 208 -3.17 -4.37 -18.08
CA GLY A 208 -3.74 -5.24 -19.12
C GLY A 208 -3.79 -6.74 -18.83
N ASN A 209 -3.26 -7.19 -17.67
CA ASN A 209 -3.28 -8.59 -17.27
C ASN A 209 -4.72 -9.15 -17.12
N LEU A 210 -5.66 -8.32 -16.65
CA LEU A 210 -7.05 -8.68 -16.42
C LEU A 210 -8.06 -7.76 -17.13
N VAL A 211 -9.24 -8.31 -17.43
CA VAL A 211 -10.46 -7.60 -17.83
C VAL A 211 -11.68 -8.20 -17.14
N GLN A 212 -12.77 -7.44 -17.00
CA GLN A 212 -14.11 -7.86 -16.53
C GLN A 212 -14.22 -8.42 -15.08
N TRP A 213 -13.20 -9.07 -14.54
CA TRP A 213 -13.23 -9.81 -13.28
C TRP A 213 -13.61 -8.92 -12.08
N GLY A 214 -14.62 -9.32 -11.30
CA GLY A 214 -15.14 -8.58 -10.15
C GLY A 214 -15.97 -7.33 -10.50
N GLY A 215 -16.04 -6.93 -11.77
CA GLY A 215 -16.79 -5.78 -12.27
C GLY A 215 -18.30 -6.04 -12.42
N PRO A 216 -19.06 -5.10 -13.00
CA PRO A 216 -18.60 -3.82 -13.56
C PRO A 216 -18.29 -2.75 -12.51
N LEU A 217 -17.75 -1.61 -12.92
CA LEU A 217 -17.67 -0.41 -12.10
C LEU A 217 -18.97 0.39 -12.21
N SER A 218 -19.41 1.00 -11.10
CA SER A 218 -20.61 1.84 -11.09
C SER A 218 -20.29 3.30 -11.49
N SER A 219 -21.32 4.07 -11.82
CA SER A 219 -21.20 5.54 -11.89
C SER A 219 -20.81 6.17 -10.55
N SER A 220 -21.23 5.57 -9.42
CA SER A 220 -20.83 5.98 -8.07
C SER A 220 -19.31 5.92 -7.87
N TRP A 221 -18.68 4.84 -8.34
CA TRP A 221 -17.23 4.66 -8.31
C TRP A 221 -16.54 5.79 -9.07
N HIS A 222 -16.91 6.02 -10.33
CA HIS A 222 -16.29 7.04 -11.17
C HIS A 222 -16.36 8.44 -10.52
N ILE A 223 -17.53 8.85 -10.02
CA ILE A 223 -17.73 10.16 -9.38
C ILE A 223 -16.87 10.29 -8.10
N LYS A 224 -16.91 9.28 -7.22
CA LYS A 224 -16.17 9.30 -5.94
C LYS A 224 -14.66 9.33 -6.16
N GLN A 225 -14.16 8.55 -7.12
CA GLN A 225 -12.74 8.43 -7.40
C GLN A 225 -12.18 9.68 -8.12
N LEU A 226 -12.94 10.31 -9.03
CA LEU A 226 -12.55 11.62 -9.60
C LEU A 226 -12.44 12.70 -8.51
N TYR A 227 -13.45 12.81 -7.63
CA TYR A 227 -13.41 13.76 -6.51
C TYR A 227 -12.23 13.51 -5.57
N LEU A 228 -11.93 12.24 -5.28
CA LEU A 228 -10.80 11.85 -4.43
C LEU A 228 -9.45 12.24 -5.08
N GLN A 229 -9.27 11.96 -6.37
CA GLN A 229 -8.06 12.30 -7.13
C GLN A 229 -7.80 13.82 -7.13
N TYR A 230 -8.83 14.65 -7.31
CA TYR A 230 -8.70 16.11 -7.21
C TYR A 230 -8.06 16.56 -5.90
N ARG A 231 -8.49 15.99 -4.77
CA ARG A 231 -7.95 16.33 -3.44
C ARG A 231 -6.54 15.80 -3.24
N ILE A 232 -6.26 14.58 -3.72
CA ILE A 232 -4.92 13.97 -3.68
C ILE A 232 -3.91 14.87 -4.40
N LEU A 233 -4.18 15.20 -5.66
CA LEU A 233 -3.30 16.04 -6.47
C LEU A 233 -3.12 17.44 -5.90
N GLN A 234 -4.19 18.05 -5.40
CA GLN A 234 -4.12 19.37 -4.74
C GLN A 234 -3.18 19.35 -3.52
N ARG A 235 -3.31 18.34 -2.63
CA ARG A 235 -2.49 18.23 -1.42
C ARG A 235 -1.03 17.89 -1.74
N MET A 236 -0.79 16.95 -2.65
CA MET A 236 0.56 16.58 -3.10
C MET A 236 1.30 17.79 -3.70
N ARG A 237 0.68 18.51 -4.63
CA ARG A 237 1.28 19.70 -5.26
C ARG A 237 1.47 20.85 -4.27
N ALA A 238 0.53 21.06 -3.35
CA ALA A 238 0.66 22.07 -2.28
C ALA A 238 1.86 21.80 -1.36
N LEU A 239 2.29 20.55 -1.21
CA LEU A 239 3.49 20.15 -0.47
C LEU A 239 4.77 20.19 -1.34
N GLY A 240 4.67 20.36 -2.66
CA GLY A 240 5.80 20.36 -3.58
C GLY A 240 6.20 18.96 -4.07
N MET A 241 5.31 17.98 -3.98
CA MET A 241 5.46 16.69 -4.67
C MET A 241 5.10 16.83 -6.15
N MET A 242 5.62 15.93 -6.98
CA MET A 242 5.28 15.77 -8.39
C MET A 242 4.49 14.45 -8.57
N PRO A 243 3.14 14.49 -8.57
CA PRO A 243 2.32 13.31 -8.83
C PRO A 243 2.63 12.68 -10.19
N VAL A 244 2.85 11.37 -10.20
CA VAL A 244 2.98 10.59 -11.43
C VAL A 244 1.58 10.16 -11.89
N LEU A 245 1.19 10.64 -13.07
CA LEU A 245 -0.12 10.38 -13.66
C LEU A 245 -0.08 9.17 -14.62
N PRO A 246 -1.22 8.51 -14.91
CA PRO A 246 -1.25 7.40 -15.87
C PRO A 246 -1.11 7.88 -17.32
N ALA A 247 -0.67 6.99 -18.22
CA ALA A 247 -0.69 7.18 -19.66
C ALA A 247 -1.13 5.91 -20.41
N PHE A 248 -1.31 6.01 -21.73
CA PHE A 248 -1.75 4.91 -22.57
C PHE A 248 -0.60 3.93 -22.90
N SER A 249 -0.84 2.65 -22.64
CA SER A 249 0.11 1.54 -22.85
C SER A 249 0.00 0.87 -24.23
N GLY A 250 -1.05 1.17 -25.01
CA GLY A 250 -1.42 0.40 -26.20
C GLY A 250 -2.51 -0.67 -25.96
N ILE A 251 -2.84 -0.97 -24.70
CA ILE A 251 -3.87 -1.95 -24.32
C ILE A 251 -5.26 -1.34 -24.52
N VAL A 252 -6.16 -2.07 -25.19
CA VAL A 252 -7.50 -1.61 -25.58
C VAL A 252 -8.61 -2.63 -25.29
N PRO A 253 -9.88 -2.19 -25.15
CA PRO A 253 -11.03 -3.10 -25.13
C PRO A 253 -11.14 -3.91 -26.42
N LYS A 254 -11.56 -5.17 -26.32
CA LYS A 254 -11.88 -6.02 -27.49
C LYS A 254 -12.85 -5.33 -28.47
N ALA A 255 -13.77 -4.52 -27.98
CA ALA A 255 -14.73 -3.77 -28.80
C ALA A 255 -14.09 -2.79 -29.81
N ILE A 256 -12.83 -2.37 -29.61
CA ILE A 256 -12.10 -1.56 -30.59
C ILE A 256 -11.97 -2.28 -31.93
N THR A 257 -11.82 -3.62 -31.98
CA THR A 257 -11.75 -4.36 -33.25
C THR A 257 -13.10 -4.45 -33.97
N ARG A 258 -14.22 -4.21 -33.25
CA ARG A 258 -15.58 -4.12 -33.82
C ARG A 258 -15.81 -2.75 -34.45
N LEU A 259 -15.35 -1.68 -33.80
CA LEU A 259 -15.53 -0.30 -34.27
C LEU A 259 -14.50 0.09 -35.35
N PHE A 260 -13.29 -0.44 -35.25
CA PHE A 260 -12.18 -0.19 -36.17
C PHE A 260 -11.67 -1.52 -36.73
N PRO A 261 -12.39 -2.16 -37.68
CA PRO A 261 -12.04 -3.49 -38.18
C PRO A 261 -10.73 -3.55 -38.99
N GLN A 262 -10.16 -2.40 -39.35
CA GLN A 262 -8.84 -2.30 -40.00
C GLN A 262 -7.69 -2.07 -38.99
N ALA A 263 -8.01 -1.95 -37.70
CA ALA A 263 -7.02 -1.76 -36.64
C ALA A 263 -6.15 -3.02 -36.49
N LYS A 264 -4.84 -2.84 -36.54
CA LYS A 264 -3.87 -3.89 -36.23
C LYS A 264 -3.81 -4.07 -34.72
N VAL A 265 -4.55 -5.06 -34.21
CA VAL A 265 -4.62 -5.39 -32.80
C VAL A 265 -4.19 -6.84 -32.60
N THR A 266 -3.19 -7.04 -31.75
CA THR A 266 -2.68 -8.36 -31.40
C THR A 266 -3.24 -8.79 -30.05
N LYS A 267 -3.72 -10.03 -29.96
CA LYS A 267 -4.22 -10.62 -28.71
C LYS A 267 -3.10 -11.39 -28.01
N LEU A 268 -2.77 -11.01 -26.78
CA LEU A 268 -1.77 -11.68 -25.96
C LEU A 268 -2.31 -12.98 -25.34
N GLY A 269 -1.40 -13.78 -24.79
CA GLY A 269 -1.75 -15.02 -24.08
C GLY A 269 -2.45 -14.77 -22.73
N PRO A 270 -3.00 -15.83 -22.12
CA PRO A 270 -3.57 -15.77 -20.77
C PRO A 270 -2.49 -15.47 -19.73
N TRP A 271 -2.84 -14.68 -18.71
CA TRP A 271 -1.98 -14.40 -17.56
C TRP A 271 -2.45 -15.14 -16.30
N SER A 272 -1.50 -15.63 -15.50
CA SER A 272 -1.67 -16.27 -14.18
C SER A 272 -2.93 -17.15 -14.01
N ASN A 273 -3.05 -18.18 -14.85
CA ASN A 273 -4.14 -19.17 -14.85
C ASN A 273 -5.55 -18.61 -15.16
N PHE A 274 -5.71 -17.35 -15.57
CA PHE A 274 -6.99 -16.86 -16.07
C PHE A 274 -7.20 -17.26 -17.53
N ASN A 275 -8.44 -17.63 -17.89
CA ASN A 275 -8.81 -17.82 -19.28
C ASN A 275 -9.05 -16.47 -19.99
N CYS A 276 -9.17 -16.50 -21.32
CA CYS A 276 -9.38 -15.29 -22.12
C CYS A 276 -10.77 -14.62 -21.99
N SER A 277 -11.62 -15.03 -21.04
CA SER A 277 -12.80 -14.25 -20.64
C SER A 277 -12.43 -13.15 -19.64
N TYR A 278 -11.31 -13.31 -18.91
CA TYR A 278 -10.87 -12.38 -17.87
C TYR A 278 -9.44 -11.88 -18.07
N SER A 279 -8.79 -12.23 -19.17
CA SER A 279 -7.39 -11.92 -19.48
C SER A 279 -7.19 -11.93 -21.02
N CYS A 280 -5.95 -12.14 -21.50
CA CYS A 280 -5.57 -12.13 -22.92
C CYS A 280 -5.77 -10.75 -23.55
N ALA A 281 -4.98 -9.78 -23.09
CA ALA A 281 -4.99 -8.38 -23.51
C ALA A 281 -5.05 -8.20 -25.02
N TYR A 282 -5.83 -7.22 -25.47
CA TYR A 282 -5.82 -6.75 -26.85
C TYR A 282 -4.90 -5.52 -26.91
N VAL A 283 -3.80 -5.59 -27.66
CA VAL A 283 -2.77 -4.55 -27.75
C VAL A 283 -2.72 -4.01 -29.18
N LEU A 284 -2.84 -2.70 -29.35
CA LEU A 284 -2.63 -2.05 -30.64
C LEU A 284 -1.17 -2.19 -31.09
N GLU A 285 -0.97 -2.56 -32.35
CA GLU A 285 0.36 -2.58 -32.95
C GLU A 285 0.95 -1.16 -32.96
N PRO A 286 2.27 -0.99 -32.70
CA PRO A 286 2.86 0.35 -32.55
C PRO A 286 2.77 1.22 -33.80
N SER A 287 2.61 0.60 -34.97
CA SER A 287 2.47 1.26 -36.27
C SER A 287 1.02 1.65 -36.62
N ASP A 288 0.04 1.29 -35.78
CA ASP A 288 -1.37 1.61 -36.06
C ASP A 288 -1.70 3.08 -35.73
N PRO A 289 -2.32 3.85 -36.63
CA PRO A 289 -2.70 5.24 -36.37
C PRO A 289 -3.61 5.43 -35.14
N LEU A 290 -4.39 4.42 -34.74
CA LEU A 290 -5.21 4.49 -33.54
C LEU A 290 -4.38 4.54 -32.26
N PHE A 291 -3.15 4.03 -32.25
CA PHE A 291 -2.28 4.11 -31.08
C PHE A 291 -2.08 5.57 -30.66
N GLN A 292 -1.68 6.41 -31.62
CA GLN A 292 -1.48 7.84 -31.39
C GLN A 292 -2.79 8.57 -31.10
N ARG A 293 -3.88 8.21 -31.80
CA ARG A 293 -5.20 8.82 -31.58
C ARG A 293 -5.74 8.57 -30.16
N ILE A 294 -5.73 7.31 -29.70
CA ILE A 294 -6.28 6.94 -28.39
C ILE A 294 -5.39 7.49 -27.27
N GLY A 295 -4.07 7.34 -27.38
CA GLY A 295 -3.14 7.88 -26.39
C GLY A 295 -3.25 9.41 -26.23
N SER A 296 -3.31 10.14 -27.35
CA SER A 296 -3.45 11.60 -27.33
C SER A 296 -4.81 12.03 -26.77
N LEU A 297 -5.91 11.32 -27.08
CA LEU A 297 -7.25 11.61 -26.53
C LEU A 297 -7.29 11.43 -25.01
N PHE A 298 -6.77 10.31 -24.50
CA PHE A 298 -6.71 10.05 -23.06
C PHE A 298 -5.84 11.07 -22.34
N LEU A 299 -4.62 11.32 -22.84
CA LEU A 299 -3.72 12.25 -22.18
C LEU A 299 -4.24 13.70 -22.22
N SER A 300 -4.88 14.13 -23.32
CA SER A 300 -5.53 15.45 -23.38
C SER A 300 -6.67 15.58 -22.37
N LYS A 301 -7.49 14.52 -22.21
CA LYS A 301 -8.59 14.51 -21.22
C LYS A 301 -8.05 14.52 -19.78
N LEU A 302 -7.01 13.74 -19.50
CA LEU A 302 -6.30 13.73 -18.21
C LEU A 302 -5.72 15.10 -17.84
N LEU A 303 -5.05 15.77 -18.78
CA LEU A 303 -4.47 17.10 -18.56
C LEU A 303 -5.53 18.19 -18.42
N ALA A 304 -6.64 18.10 -19.16
CA ALA A 304 -7.77 19.01 -19.02
C ALA A 304 -8.46 18.87 -17.65
N GLU A 305 -8.61 17.65 -17.14
CA GLU A 305 -9.23 17.37 -15.85
C GLU A 305 -8.32 17.76 -14.67
N PHE A 306 -7.04 17.40 -14.73
CA PHE A 306 -6.14 17.38 -13.58
C PHE A 306 -4.87 18.22 -13.70
N GLY A 307 -4.58 18.82 -14.86
CA GLY A 307 -3.25 19.37 -15.15
C GLY A 307 -2.16 18.28 -15.14
N THR A 308 -0.89 18.68 -15.07
CA THR A 308 0.23 17.73 -15.06
C THR A 308 1.47 18.27 -14.35
N ASP A 309 2.35 17.34 -13.97
CA ASP A 309 3.70 17.55 -13.44
C ASP A 309 4.75 16.90 -14.37
N HIS A 310 4.35 16.63 -15.61
CA HIS A 310 5.15 16.12 -16.75
C HIS A 310 5.72 14.70 -16.61
N ILE A 311 5.35 13.93 -15.58
CA ILE A 311 5.82 12.56 -15.38
C ILE A 311 4.64 11.58 -15.45
N TYR A 312 4.74 10.59 -16.33
CA TYR A 312 3.66 9.64 -16.61
C TYR A 312 4.13 8.19 -16.48
N ASN A 313 3.34 7.34 -15.84
CA ASN A 313 3.58 5.89 -15.78
C ASN A 313 2.59 5.12 -16.66
N THR A 314 3.12 4.12 -17.37
CA THR A 314 2.36 3.14 -18.14
C THR A 314 3.28 1.98 -18.54
N ASP A 315 2.77 0.76 -18.58
CA ASP A 315 3.58 -0.46 -18.77
C ASP A 315 2.82 -1.46 -19.65
N THR A 316 3.27 -1.67 -20.89
CA THR A 316 2.56 -2.49 -21.91
C THR A 316 2.66 -4.00 -21.67
N PHE A 317 3.75 -4.46 -21.06
CA PHE A 317 4.12 -5.88 -21.01
C PHE A 317 4.49 -6.36 -19.60
N ASN A 318 3.90 -5.75 -18.56
CA ASN A 318 4.14 -6.19 -17.20
C ASN A 318 3.60 -7.63 -17.00
N GLU A 319 4.50 -8.57 -16.75
CA GLU A 319 4.24 -10.02 -16.69
C GLU A 319 3.56 -10.63 -17.93
N MET A 320 3.63 -9.96 -19.07
CA MET A 320 3.09 -10.45 -20.35
C MET A 320 4.20 -10.55 -21.38
N THR A 321 4.24 -11.64 -22.13
CA THR A 321 5.26 -11.85 -23.18
C THR A 321 4.86 -11.08 -24.44
N PRO A 322 5.70 -10.16 -24.95
CA PRO A 322 5.47 -9.51 -26.24
C PRO A 322 5.43 -10.52 -27.38
N THR A 323 4.72 -10.21 -28.46
CA THR A 323 4.50 -11.15 -29.58
C THR A 323 5.70 -11.31 -30.50
N SER A 324 6.70 -10.43 -30.39
CA SER A 324 8.00 -10.56 -31.06
C SER A 324 9.12 -10.13 -30.12
N SER A 325 10.22 -10.90 -30.13
CA SER A 325 11.48 -10.56 -29.46
C SER A 325 12.44 -9.76 -30.37
N ASP A 326 11.99 -9.33 -31.55
CA ASP A 326 12.75 -8.48 -32.46
C ASP A 326 13.03 -7.10 -31.82
N PRO A 327 14.30 -6.68 -31.68
CA PRO A 327 14.67 -5.33 -31.27
C PRO A 327 13.92 -4.21 -32.02
N VAL A 328 13.66 -4.36 -33.32
CA VAL A 328 12.95 -3.34 -34.12
C VAL A 328 11.51 -3.18 -33.64
N TYR A 329 10.83 -4.28 -33.33
CA TYR A 329 9.47 -4.27 -32.78
C TYR A 329 9.45 -3.63 -31.38
N LEU A 330 10.33 -4.06 -30.47
CA LEU A 330 10.34 -3.57 -29.09
C LEU A 330 10.69 -2.08 -29.01
N SER A 331 11.61 -1.61 -29.86
CA SER A 331 11.92 -0.18 -30.00
C SER A 331 10.76 0.61 -30.61
N ALA A 332 9.95 0.02 -31.51
CA ALA A 332 8.75 0.65 -32.04
C ALA A 332 7.65 0.77 -30.97
N VAL A 333 7.46 -0.23 -30.10
CA VAL A 333 6.48 -0.15 -28.98
C VAL A 333 6.77 1.04 -28.09
N SER A 334 7.98 1.12 -27.53
CA SER A 334 8.34 2.19 -26.59
C SER A 334 8.35 3.58 -27.26
N ARG A 335 8.78 3.66 -28.53
CA ARG A 335 8.66 4.89 -29.32
C ARG A 335 7.21 5.34 -29.50
N SER A 336 6.27 4.43 -29.76
CA SER A 336 4.86 4.77 -29.97
C SER A 336 4.15 5.18 -28.67
N VAL A 337 4.44 4.50 -27.56
CA VAL A 337 4.01 4.94 -26.21
C VAL A 337 4.47 6.37 -25.95
N PHE A 338 5.78 6.62 -26.06
CA PHE A 338 6.36 7.94 -25.78
C PHE A 338 5.93 9.03 -26.77
N ALA A 339 5.74 8.71 -28.05
CA ALA A 339 5.18 9.62 -29.04
C ALA A 339 3.74 10.05 -28.68
N SER A 340 2.93 9.13 -28.14
CA SER A 340 1.56 9.44 -27.71
C SER A 340 1.48 10.29 -26.43
N MET A 341 2.56 10.33 -25.65
CA MET A 341 2.73 11.28 -24.55
C MET A 341 3.14 12.66 -25.08
N THR A 342 4.19 12.68 -25.90
CA THR A 342 4.83 13.90 -26.41
C THR A 342 4.07 14.64 -27.50
N SER A 343 3.04 14.01 -28.09
CA SER A 343 2.04 14.68 -28.95
C SER A 343 1.16 15.66 -28.18
N VAL A 344 1.00 15.49 -26.87
CA VAL A 344 0.18 16.35 -25.99
C VAL A 344 1.06 17.16 -25.04
N ASP A 345 2.09 16.55 -24.45
CA ASP A 345 3.03 17.19 -23.53
C ASP A 345 4.48 17.04 -23.99
N SER A 346 5.03 18.09 -24.61
CA SER A 346 6.40 18.12 -25.10
C SER A 346 7.47 17.97 -24.01
N GLN A 347 7.13 18.12 -22.73
CA GLN A 347 8.02 17.93 -21.58
C GLN A 347 7.91 16.53 -20.95
N ALA A 348 6.99 15.68 -21.41
CA ALA A 348 6.72 14.35 -20.86
C ALA A 348 7.97 13.50 -20.58
N ILE A 349 8.04 12.93 -19.37
CA ILE A 349 8.99 11.90 -18.96
C ILE A 349 8.19 10.64 -18.67
N TRP A 350 8.58 9.52 -19.27
CA TRP A 350 7.96 8.22 -19.00
C TRP A 350 8.65 7.54 -17.82
N LEU A 351 7.92 7.32 -16.73
CA LEU A 351 8.32 6.45 -15.63
C LEU A 351 7.88 5.01 -15.94
N MET A 352 8.82 4.08 -16.11
CA MET A 352 8.54 2.69 -16.52
C MET A 352 8.95 1.70 -15.43
N GLN A 353 8.16 0.66 -15.18
CA GLN A 353 8.51 -0.41 -14.25
C GLN A 353 9.54 -1.39 -14.86
N GLY A 354 10.69 -1.55 -14.22
CA GLY A 354 11.71 -2.54 -14.61
C GLY A 354 11.35 -4.01 -14.30
N TRP A 355 10.18 -4.28 -13.69
CA TRP A 355 9.80 -5.63 -13.22
C TRP A 355 9.76 -6.67 -14.34
N LEU A 356 9.37 -6.29 -15.55
CA LEU A 356 9.35 -7.20 -16.71
C LEU A 356 10.71 -7.86 -16.99
N PHE A 357 11.83 -7.15 -16.74
CA PHE A 357 13.19 -7.68 -16.85
C PHE A 357 13.52 -8.74 -15.77
N VAL A 358 12.89 -8.63 -14.60
CA VAL A 358 13.04 -9.54 -13.44
C VAL A 358 12.09 -10.74 -13.55
N ASN A 359 10.87 -10.52 -14.03
CA ASN A 359 9.81 -11.52 -14.15
C ASN A 359 10.10 -12.52 -15.28
N ASN A 360 10.51 -12.05 -16.46
CA ASN A 360 10.72 -12.89 -17.64
C ASN A 360 12.12 -12.69 -18.27
N PRO A 361 13.21 -13.08 -17.57
CA PRO A 361 14.58 -12.91 -18.05
C PRO A 361 14.96 -13.82 -19.23
N THR A 362 14.13 -14.82 -19.58
CA THR A 362 14.36 -15.67 -20.75
C THR A 362 13.95 -14.97 -22.05
N PHE A 363 12.92 -14.11 -22.00
CA PHE A 363 12.55 -13.20 -23.07
C PHE A 363 13.43 -11.93 -23.06
N TRP A 364 13.52 -11.26 -21.91
CA TRP A 364 14.20 -9.96 -21.78
C TRP A 364 15.71 -10.11 -21.62
N LYS A 365 16.38 -10.43 -22.73
CA LYS A 365 17.86 -10.44 -22.82
C LYS A 365 18.37 -9.04 -23.14
N GLN A 366 19.68 -8.83 -23.03
CA GLN A 366 20.34 -7.52 -23.16
C GLN A 366 19.90 -6.72 -24.40
N GLU A 367 19.85 -7.32 -25.59
CA GLU A 367 19.40 -6.64 -26.81
C GLU A 367 17.92 -6.24 -26.77
N GLN A 368 17.03 -7.09 -26.23
CA GLN A 368 15.60 -6.78 -26.06
C GLN A 368 15.38 -5.64 -25.06
N ILE A 369 16.09 -5.68 -23.92
CA ILE A 369 16.05 -4.61 -22.90
C ILE A 369 16.53 -3.29 -23.52
N LYS A 370 17.71 -3.31 -24.15
CA LYS A 370 18.31 -2.12 -24.76
C LYS A 370 17.41 -1.53 -25.86
N ALA A 371 16.81 -2.36 -26.70
CA ALA A 371 15.91 -1.93 -27.75
C ALA A 371 14.65 -1.23 -27.22
N LEU A 372 14.05 -1.76 -26.15
CA LEU A 372 12.92 -1.13 -25.47
C LEU A 372 13.34 0.23 -24.90
N LEU A 373 14.43 0.29 -24.13
CA LEU A 373 14.89 1.50 -23.44
C LEU A 373 15.40 2.60 -24.40
N HIS A 374 15.97 2.23 -25.55
CA HIS A 374 16.47 3.16 -26.58
C HIS A 374 15.44 3.52 -27.67
N GLY A 375 14.22 2.97 -27.60
CA GLY A 375 13.09 3.52 -28.38
C GLY A 375 12.63 4.91 -27.91
N VAL A 376 13.07 5.33 -26.72
CA VAL A 376 12.84 6.64 -26.11
C VAL A 376 14.17 7.40 -25.98
N PRO A 377 14.21 8.73 -26.20
CA PRO A 377 15.43 9.51 -26.01
C PRO A 377 16.02 9.36 -24.60
N ILE A 378 17.35 9.38 -24.51
CA ILE A 378 18.06 9.31 -23.22
C ILE A 378 17.64 10.49 -22.33
N GLY A 379 17.28 10.19 -21.07
CA GLY A 379 16.83 11.20 -20.11
C GLY A 379 15.34 11.57 -20.20
N ARG A 380 14.60 11.00 -21.15
CA ARG A 380 13.13 11.15 -21.26
C ARG A 380 12.36 9.91 -20.78
N MET A 381 13.07 8.89 -20.32
CA MET A 381 12.55 7.78 -19.54
C MET A 381 13.25 7.77 -18.16
N ILE A 382 12.53 7.35 -17.13
CA ILE A 382 13.10 6.96 -15.83
C ILE A 382 12.65 5.51 -15.58
N VAL A 383 13.60 4.61 -15.35
CA VAL A 383 13.28 3.21 -15.03
C VAL A 383 13.21 3.03 -13.52
N LEU A 384 12.13 2.44 -13.02
CA LEU A 384 12.06 1.94 -11.64
C LEU A 384 12.76 0.58 -11.61
N ASP A 385 13.96 0.49 -11.02
CA ASP A 385 14.60 -0.80 -10.71
C ASP A 385 13.85 -1.42 -9.53
N LEU A 386 12.72 -2.06 -9.84
CA LEU A 386 11.58 -2.15 -8.92
C LEU A 386 11.85 -3.00 -7.67
N PHE A 387 12.79 -3.94 -7.76
CA PHE A 387 13.11 -4.93 -6.73
C PHE A 387 14.62 -4.97 -6.45
N ALA A 388 15.24 -3.80 -6.35
CA ALA A 388 16.70 -3.65 -6.37
C ALA A 388 17.38 -4.10 -5.06
N GLU A 389 16.63 -4.31 -3.98
CA GLU A 389 17.14 -4.86 -2.71
C GLU A 389 17.38 -6.39 -2.75
N SER A 390 16.89 -7.07 -3.80
CA SER A 390 17.01 -8.53 -3.96
C SER A 390 17.43 -8.96 -5.37
N MET A 391 17.02 -8.21 -6.40
CA MET A 391 17.26 -8.49 -7.82
C MET A 391 17.57 -7.22 -8.65
N PRO A 392 18.63 -6.45 -8.33
CA PRO A 392 18.96 -5.20 -9.01
C PRO A 392 19.33 -5.38 -10.50
N VAL A 393 18.55 -4.75 -11.39
CA VAL A 393 18.72 -4.84 -12.84
C VAL A 393 19.78 -3.87 -13.37
N PHE A 394 20.03 -2.73 -12.70
CA PHE A 394 21.03 -1.72 -13.13
C PHE A 394 22.41 -2.33 -13.41
N SER A 395 22.82 -3.29 -12.57
CA SER A 395 24.13 -3.95 -12.61
C SER A 395 24.36 -4.76 -13.89
N SER A 396 23.31 -5.42 -14.42
CA SER A 396 23.37 -6.30 -15.59
C SER A 396 23.06 -5.59 -16.92
N THR A 397 22.57 -4.34 -16.82
CA THR A 397 22.20 -3.47 -17.94
C THR A 397 23.14 -2.28 -18.11
N SER A 398 24.30 -2.28 -17.42
CA SER A 398 25.28 -1.19 -17.42
C SER A 398 24.62 0.17 -17.11
N SER A 399 23.89 0.23 -16.00
CA SER A 399 23.04 1.36 -15.61
C SER A 399 21.97 1.69 -16.67
N PHE A 400 21.13 0.70 -17.01
CA PHE A 400 20.01 0.83 -17.96
C PHE A 400 20.40 1.45 -19.31
N TYR A 401 21.60 1.12 -19.80
CA TYR A 401 22.20 1.62 -21.03
C TYR A 401 22.15 3.16 -21.17
N GLY A 402 22.29 3.88 -20.05
CA GLY A 402 22.32 5.34 -20.00
C GLY A 402 20.97 6.01 -19.69
N GLN A 403 19.85 5.28 -19.63
CA GLN A 403 18.60 5.86 -19.12
C GLN A 403 18.69 6.11 -17.60
N PRO A 404 18.15 7.24 -17.08
CA PRO A 404 17.98 7.43 -15.64
C PRO A 404 17.21 6.30 -14.97
N PHE A 405 17.56 5.98 -13.72
CA PHE A 405 16.82 5.01 -12.93
C PHE A 405 16.64 5.41 -11.46
N ILE A 406 15.66 4.79 -10.81
CA ILE A 406 15.40 4.89 -9.38
C ILE A 406 15.59 3.51 -8.77
N TRP A 407 16.50 3.39 -7.80
CA TRP A 407 16.70 2.17 -7.03
C TRP A 407 15.51 2.01 -6.08
N CYS A 408 14.69 0.96 -6.27
CA CYS A 408 13.49 0.76 -5.46
C CYS A 408 13.63 -0.46 -4.56
N MET A 409 13.21 -0.29 -3.31
CA MET A 409 12.88 -1.39 -2.42
C MET A 409 11.43 -1.82 -2.68
N LEU A 410 11.21 -3.06 -3.16
CA LEU A 410 9.86 -3.61 -3.30
C LEU A 410 9.35 -4.06 -1.93
N HIS A 411 10.16 -4.88 -1.24
CA HIS A 411 9.94 -5.49 0.06
C HIS A 411 8.73 -6.43 0.14
N ASN A 412 7.51 -5.92 -0.07
CA ASN A 412 6.27 -6.64 0.17
C ASN A 412 5.54 -7.00 -1.12
N PHE A 413 5.18 -8.28 -1.25
CA PHE A 413 4.29 -8.80 -2.28
C PHE A 413 2.90 -9.09 -1.67
N GLY A 414 1.83 -8.82 -2.41
CA GLY A 414 0.44 -9.13 -2.05
C GLY A 414 -0.15 -8.39 -0.84
N GLY A 415 0.58 -7.48 -0.20
CA GLY A 415 0.25 -7.01 1.15
C GLY A 415 0.34 -8.13 2.19
N ASN A 416 1.18 -9.15 1.97
CA ASN A 416 1.27 -10.31 2.86
C ASN A 416 1.79 -9.91 4.25
N SER A 417 1.21 -10.50 5.28
CA SER A 417 1.70 -10.42 6.66
C SER A 417 2.96 -11.26 6.86
N GLY A 418 3.73 -10.97 7.91
CA GLY A 418 4.96 -11.69 8.27
C GLY A 418 6.07 -10.75 8.72
N LEU A 419 6.99 -11.22 9.56
CA LEU A 419 8.23 -10.49 9.83
C LEU A 419 9.27 -10.85 8.77
N PHE A 420 9.69 -9.86 7.98
CA PHE A 420 10.63 -10.00 6.88
C PHE A 420 11.37 -8.68 6.62
N GLY A 421 12.57 -8.79 6.08
CA GLY A 421 13.36 -7.68 5.53
C GLY A 421 14.66 -8.18 4.91
N THR A 422 15.37 -7.28 4.25
CA THR A 422 16.71 -7.48 3.69
C THR A 422 17.63 -6.34 4.15
N VAL A 423 17.63 -6.02 5.45
CA VAL A 423 18.16 -4.74 5.99
C VAL A 423 19.60 -4.44 5.58
N GLU A 424 20.47 -5.44 5.45
CA GLU A 424 21.85 -5.25 4.95
C GLU A 424 21.87 -4.81 3.48
N ASN A 425 21.10 -5.47 2.61
CA ASN A 425 21.00 -5.09 1.19
C ASN A 425 20.35 -3.71 1.01
N ILE A 426 19.39 -3.36 1.88
CA ILE A 426 18.75 -2.03 1.89
C ILE A 426 19.75 -0.96 2.32
N ASN A 427 20.58 -1.26 3.32
CA ASN A 427 21.63 -0.36 3.83
C ASN A 427 22.80 -0.16 2.86
N MET A 428 23.13 -1.17 2.05
CA MET A 428 24.27 -1.13 1.13
C MET A 428 23.90 -0.74 -0.31
N GLY A 429 22.79 -1.30 -0.83
CA GLY A 429 22.40 -1.24 -2.24
C GLY A 429 22.29 0.17 -2.86
N PRO A 430 21.68 1.17 -2.19
CA PRO A 430 21.65 2.55 -2.65
C PRO A 430 23.04 3.14 -2.94
N PHE A 431 24.03 2.86 -2.08
CA PHE A 431 25.39 3.40 -2.19
C PHE A 431 26.23 2.63 -3.22
N GLU A 432 26.00 1.32 -3.37
CA GLU A 432 26.56 0.53 -4.47
C GLU A 432 26.05 1.01 -5.83
N ALA A 433 24.73 1.26 -5.94
CA ALA A 433 24.10 1.81 -7.14
C ALA A 433 24.61 3.23 -7.46
N LEU A 434 24.85 4.07 -6.45
CA LEU A 434 25.42 5.41 -6.63
C LEU A 434 26.88 5.36 -7.12
N ARG A 435 27.68 4.43 -6.60
CA ARG A 435 29.12 4.28 -6.92
C ARG A 435 29.37 3.46 -8.19
N TYR A 436 28.34 2.88 -8.79
CA TYR A 436 28.47 2.08 -10.01
C TYR A 436 29.07 2.91 -11.16
N PRO A 437 30.00 2.37 -11.98
CA PRO A 437 30.63 3.11 -13.07
C PRO A 437 29.60 3.69 -14.05
N ASN A 438 29.66 5.01 -14.27
CA ASN A 438 28.68 5.76 -15.07
C ASN A 438 27.22 5.61 -14.61
N SER A 439 26.99 5.49 -13.29
CA SER A 439 25.65 5.39 -12.72
C SER A 439 24.74 6.54 -13.18
N THR A 440 23.53 6.16 -13.58
CA THR A 440 22.42 7.05 -13.96
C THR A 440 21.33 7.08 -12.88
N LEU A 441 21.69 6.74 -11.64
CA LEU A 441 20.81 6.79 -10.47
C LEU A 441 20.35 8.23 -10.21
N VAL A 442 19.04 8.46 -10.22
CA VAL A 442 18.43 9.78 -9.98
C VAL A 442 17.52 9.84 -8.75
N GLY A 443 17.28 8.70 -8.09
CA GLY A 443 16.46 8.64 -6.89
C GLY A 443 16.48 7.29 -6.19
N LEU A 444 15.95 7.27 -4.97
CA LEU A 444 15.57 6.06 -4.25
C LEU A 444 14.04 5.92 -4.23
N GLY A 445 13.52 4.72 -4.02
CA GLY A 445 12.08 4.48 -4.03
C GLY A 445 11.61 3.37 -3.10
N MET A 446 10.35 3.47 -2.67
CA MET A 446 9.63 2.40 -1.99
C MET A 446 8.45 1.97 -2.87
N ALA A 447 8.49 0.74 -3.39
CA ALA A 447 7.51 0.21 -4.33
C ALA A 447 6.77 -1.05 -3.83
N PRO A 448 6.22 -1.08 -2.59
CA PRO A 448 5.56 -2.26 -2.04
C PRO A 448 4.21 -2.53 -2.67
N GLU A 449 3.90 -3.80 -2.96
CA GLU A 449 2.58 -4.16 -3.47
C GLU A 449 1.47 -3.88 -2.47
N GLY A 450 1.72 -4.03 -1.17
CA GLY A 450 0.82 -3.58 -0.10
C GLY A 450 1.60 -3.04 1.10
N ILE A 451 1.00 -2.09 1.82
CA ILE A 451 1.63 -1.39 2.96
C ILE A 451 1.02 -1.85 4.29
N GLU A 452 1.19 -1.08 5.37
CA GLU A 452 0.67 -1.37 6.72
C GLU A 452 1.24 -2.64 7.38
N GLN A 453 2.46 -3.02 6.99
CA GLN A 453 3.30 -4.07 7.60
C GLN A 453 4.77 -3.61 7.72
N ASN A 454 5.54 -4.29 8.57
CA ASN A 454 7.00 -4.09 8.77
C ASN A 454 7.47 -2.61 8.76
N PRO A 455 6.88 -1.71 9.56
CA PRO A 455 7.14 -0.26 9.48
C PRO A 455 8.62 0.12 9.60
N VAL A 456 9.39 -0.67 10.33
CA VAL A 456 10.84 -0.50 10.53
C VAL A 456 11.63 -0.50 9.22
N VAL A 457 11.21 -1.30 8.23
CA VAL A 457 11.91 -1.44 6.94
C VAL A 457 11.68 -0.20 6.08
N TYR A 458 10.47 0.37 6.15
CA TYR A 458 10.12 1.59 5.42
C TYR A 458 10.74 2.85 6.06
N GLU A 459 10.84 2.93 7.39
CA GLU A 459 11.58 4.03 8.05
C GLU A 459 13.08 3.97 7.73
N LEU A 460 13.70 2.77 7.76
CA LEU A 460 15.10 2.61 7.33
C LEU A 460 15.29 3.11 5.88
N MET A 461 14.47 2.63 4.96
CA MET A 461 14.58 2.99 3.54
C MET A 461 14.33 4.48 3.27
N SER A 462 13.42 5.13 3.99
CA SER A 462 13.18 6.57 3.85
C SER A 462 14.33 7.41 4.42
N GLU A 463 14.94 6.99 5.53
CA GLU A 463 16.06 7.68 6.15
C GLU A 463 17.32 7.63 5.27
N LEU A 464 17.60 6.51 4.60
CA LEU A 464 18.78 6.33 3.74
C LEU A 464 18.84 7.32 2.55
N ALA A 465 17.73 7.93 2.14
CA ALA A 465 17.73 8.99 1.13
C ALA A 465 18.42 10.30 1.58
N TRP A 466 18.75 10.41 2.87
CA TRP A 466 19.36 11.57 3.52
C TRP A 466 20.77 11.29 4.08
N HIS A 467 21.23 10.04 3.95
CA HIS A 467 22.60 9.63 4.28
C HIS A 467 23.47 9.57 3.02
N TRP A 468 24.80 9.68 3.21
CA TRP A 468 25.80 9.57 2.13
C TRP A 468 26.62 8.29 2.21
N GLU A 469 26.47 7.53 3.30
CA GLU A 469 27.14 6.27 3.59
C GLU A 469 26.16 5.31 4.30
N PRO A 470 26.39 3.99 4.25
CA PRO A 470 25.65 3.01 5.07
C PRO A 470 25.72 3.32 6.57
N ILE A 471 24.64 2.99 7.29
CA ILE A 471 24.52 3.24 8.74
C ILE A 471 24.80 1.98 9.57
N ASP A 472 25.11 2.16 10.86
CA ASP A 472 25.16 1.06 11.84
C ASP A 472 23.74 0.59 12.17
N LEU A 473 23.34 -0.55 11.57
CA LEU A 473 22.00 -1.12 11.69
C LEU A 473 21.63 -1.53 13.13
N TYR A 474 22.57 -2.02 13.93
CA TYR A 474 22.27 -2.44 15.30
C TYR A 474 22.08 -1.24 16.21
N LYS A 475 22.89 -0.19 16.05
CA LYS A 475 22.69 1.10 16.72
C LYS A 475 21.40 1.76 16.27
N TRP A 476 21.11 1.75 14.96
CA TRP A 476 19.88 2.31 14.41
C TRP A 476 18.64 1.59 14.94
N ALA A 477 18.60 0.25 14.93
CA ALA A 477 17.49 -0.53 15.47
C ALA A 477 17.27 -0.28 16.98
N SER A 478 18.35 -0.08 17.73
CA SER A 478 18.28 0.30 19.16
C SER A 478 17.64 1.68 19.36
N LEU A 479 17.99 2.65 18.51
CA LEU A 479 17.41 4.01 18.55
C LEU A 479 15.97 4.01 18.04
N TYR A 480 15.66 3.27 16.97
CA TYR A 480 14.30 3.05 16.46
C TYR A 480 13.38 2.57 17.58
N ALA A 481 13.77 1.54 18.33
CA ALA A 481 13.00 1.03 19.47
C ALA A 481 12.70 2.14 20.50
N ALA A 482 13.72 2.93 20.86
CA ALA A 482 13.57 4.00 21.84
C ALA A 482 12.63 5.12 21.35
N ARG A 483 12.75 5.55 20.08
CA ARG A 483 11.85 6.55 19.45
C ARG A 483 10.42 6.02 19.29
N ARG A 484 10.28 4.74 18.93
CA ARG A 484 8.98 4.11 18.68
C ARG A 484 8.14 3.96 19.94
N TYR A 485 8.77 3.70 21.09
CA TYR A 485 8.08 3.45 22.35
C TYR A 485 8.15 4.61 23.35
N GLY A 486 8.90 5.68 23.04
CA GLY A 486 9.12 6.81 23.96
C GLY A 486 9.93 6.46 25.22
N VAL A 487 10.61 5.30 25.23
CA VAL A 487 11.38 4.79 26.38
C VAL A 487 12.60 4.01 25.91
N SER A 488 13.75 4.23 26.56
CA SER A 488 14.91 3.37 26.40
C SER A 488 14.84 2.22 27.40
N HIS A 489 14.87 0.98 26.91
CA HIS A 489 14.79 -0.23 27.73
C HIS A 489 15.68 -1.32 27.14
N GLU A 490 16.51 -1.96 27.98
CA GLU A 490 17.52 -2.94 27.55
C GLU A 490 16.92 -4.14 26.79
N ASN A 491 15.91 -4.81 27.38
CA ASN A 491 15.16 -5.87 26.70
C ASN A 491 14.64 -5.49 25.30
N LEU A 492 14.16 -4.24 25.10
CA LEU A 492 13.60 -3.81 23.83
C LEU A 492 14.71 -3.54 22.80
N THR A 493 15.79 -2.90 23.25
CA THR A 493 17.03 -2.75 22.49
C THR A 493 17.52 -4.10 21.98
N ASP A 494 17.62 -5.10 22.85
CA ASP A 494 18.14 -6.42 22.48
C ASP A 494 17.14 -7.24 21.67
N SER A 495 15.82 -7.12 21.92
CA SER A 495 14.82 -7.73 21.04
C SER A 495 14.90 -7.18 19.62
N TRP A 496 15.06 -5.87 19.45
CA TRP A 496 15.17 -5.26 18.12
C TRP A 496 16.47 -5.63 17.40
N LYS A 497 17.60 -5.74 18.11
CA LYS A 497 18.84 -6.31 17.55
C LYS A 497 18.66 -7.77 17.11
N LEU A 498 17.98 -8.61 17.89
CA LEU A 498 17.69 -10.00 17.53
C LEU A 498 16.77 -10.10 16.31
N LEU A 499 15.74 -9.26 16.21
CA LEU A 499 14.87 -9.20 15.02
C LEU A 499 15.66 -8.74 13.77
N PHE A 500 16.57 -7.76 13.93
CA PHE A 500 17.49 -7.31 12.88
C PHE A 500 18.50 -8.38 12.45
N HIS A 501 19.00 -9.18 13.39
CA HIS A 501 19.89 -10.30 13.10
C HIS A 501 19.18 -11.44 12.34
N SER A 502 17.87 -11.61 12.54
CA SER A 502 17.10 -12.78 12.12
C SER A 502 16.07 -12.48 11.02
N VAL A 503 14.81 -12.24 11.40
CA VAL A 503 13.68 -12.08 10.48
C VAL A 503 13.88 -10.94 9.46
N TYR A 504 14.51 -9.84 9.87
CA TYR A 504 14.73 -8.67 9.03
C TYR A 504 16.00 -8.73 8.17
N ASN A 505 16.83 -9.77 8.28
CA ASN A 505 18.05 -9.93 7.49
C ASN A 505 18.03 -11.21 6.64
N CYS A 506 17.14 -11.27 5.66
CA CYS A 506 17.17 -12.31 4.64
C CYS A 506 18.33 -12.06 3.67
N THR A 507 19.34 -12.93 3.72
CA THR A 507 20.51 -12.91 2.82
C THR A 507 20.39 -13.92 1.67
N VAL A 508 19.24 -14.61 1.55
CA VAL A 508 18.99 -15.60 0.49
C VAL A 508 18.90 -14.88 -0.86
N PRO A 509 19.77 -15.20 -1.85
CA PRO A 509 19.77 -14.48 -3.12
C PRO A 509 18.44 -14.58 -3.87
N LYS A 510 17.96 -13.45 -4.40
CA LYS A 510 16.72 -13.38 -5.21
C LYS A 510 15.45 -13.81 -4.45
N TYR A 511 15.46 -13.79 -3.12
CA TYR A 511 14.33 -14.20 -2.30
C TYR A 511 13.12 -13.27 -2.52
N LYS A 512 11.95 -13.87 -2.78
CA LYS A 512 10.65 -13.17 -2.91
C LYS A 512 9.75 -13.60 -1.75
N ASN A 513 9.50 -12.71 -0.80
CA ASN A 513 8.65 -13.04 0.34
C ASN A 513 7.15 -12.91 0.00
N HIS A 514 6.56 -13.99 -0.53
CA HIS A 514 5.11 -14.09 -0.69
C HIS A 514 4.40 -14.70 0.55
N ASN A 515 5.08 -14.81 1.70
CA ASN A 515 4.66 -15.65 2.84
C ASN A 515 4.21 -17.07 2.41
N HIS A 516 5.18 -17.98 2.33
CA HIS A 516 4.93 -19.40 2.02
C HIS A 516 4.69 -20.27 3.26
N SER A 517 4.42 -19.67 4.42
CA SER A 517 4.23 -20.44 5.66
C SER A 517 3.01 -21.38 5.55
N PRO A 518 3.03 -22.54 6.24
CA PRO A 518 1.87 -23.41 6.31
C PRO A 518 0.59 -22.73 6.81
N LEU A 519 0.71 -21.73 7.70
CA LEU A 519 -0.43 -21.01 8.26
C LEU A 519 -1.37 -20.44 7.19
N VAL A 520 -0.81 -19.77 6.18
CA VAL A 520 -1.57 -18.99 5.20
C VAL A 520 -1.76 -19.68 3.84
N ARG A 521 -1.30 -20.92 3.68
CA ARG A 521 -1.35 -21.66 2.41
C ARG A 521 -2.31 -22.85 2.48
N ARG A 522 -2.92 -23.22 1.34
CA ARG A 522 -3.76 -24.43 1.23
C ARG A 522 -3.00 -25.65 1.77
N PRO A 523 -3.52 -26.38 2.78
CA PRO A 523 -2.82 -27.52 3.35
C PRO A 523 -2.52 -28.62 2.32
N THR A 524 -1.29 -29.14 2.34
CA THR A 524 -0.87 -30.29 1.52
C THR A 524 0.10 -31.17 2.31
N MET A 525 0.40 -32.37 1.82
CA MET A 525 1.49 -33.20 2.40
C MET A 525 2.90 -32.69 2.07
N HIS A 526 3.03 -31.64 1.25
CA HIS A 526 4.28 -31.14 0.65
C HIS A 526 4.34 -29.60 0.65
N MET A 527 4.13 -28.99 1.82
CA MET A 527 4.32 -27.55 2.03
C MET A 527 5.81 -27.21 2.27
N ASN A 528 6.23 -26.01 1.85
CA ASN A 528 7.54 -25.45 2.19
C ASN A 528 7.56 -25.05 3.68
N THR A 529 8.66 -25.34 4.37
CA THR A 529 8.86 -25.01 5.80
C THR A 529 10.22 -24.36 6.07
N ASP A 530 10.89 -23.89 5.02
CA ASP A 530 12.24 -23.32 5.07
C ASP A 530 12.23 -21.93 5.70
N LEU A 531 13.30 -21.60 6.42
CA LEU A 531 13.51 -20.30 7.07
C LEU A 531 14.92 -19.80 6.75
N TRP A 532 15.05 -18.49 6.53
CA TRP A 532 16.33 -17.82 6.31
C TRP A 532 17.04 -17.40 7.61
N TYR A 533 16.45 -17.73 8.77
CA TYR A 533 16.89 -17.30 10.09
C TYR A 533 16.71 -18.41 11.13
N ASN A 534 17.38 -18.29 12.28
CA ASN A 534 17.22 -19.20 13.41
C ASN A 534 15.94 -18.86 14.21
N PRO A 535 14.98 -19.78 14.34
CA PRO A 535 13.76 -19.56 15.15
C PRO A 535 14.03 -19.14 16.59
N ARG A 536 15.17 -19.54 17.17
CA ARG A 536 15.56 -19.19 18.54
C ARG A 536 15.62 -17.69 18.78
N ASP A 537 16.08 -16.92 17.79
CA ASP A 537 16.31 -15.48 17.92
C ASP A 537 14.97 -14.72 17.96
N LEU A 538 14.01 -15.13 17.13
CA LEU A 538 12.63 -14.62 17.18
C LEU A 538 11.97 -14.96 18.51
N TYR A 539 12.07 -16.21 18.97
CA TYR A 539 11.44 -16.61 20.23
C TYR A 539 12.05 -15.87 21.44
N GLU A 540 13.36 -15.60 21.41
CA GLU A 540 14.00 -14.80 22.45
C GLU A 540 13.62 -13.31 22.37
N ALA A 541 13.53 -12.73 21.18
CA ALA A 541 12.97 -11.38 20.99
C ALA A 541 11.53 -11.29 21.54
N TRP A 542 10.70 -12.31 21.26
CA TRP A 542 9.34 -12.41 21.80
C TRP A 542 9.32 -12.45 23.34
N ARG A 543 10.22 -13.21 23.97
CA ARG A 543 10.38 -13.22 25.44
C ARG A 543 10.74 -11.85 25.99
N LEU A 544 11.72 -11.18 25.40
CA LEU A 544 12.21 -9.88 25.85
C LEU A 544 11.14 -8.78 25.72
N MET A 545 10.37 -8.77 24.62
CA MET A 545 9.24 -7.86 24.46
C MET A 545 8.13 -8.17 25.47
N TYR A 546 7.76 -9.45 25.66
CA TYR A 546 6.75 -9.84 26.66
C TYR A 546 7.14 -9.42 28.09
N LEU A 547 8.40 -9.60 28.50
CA LEU A 547 8.87 -9.16 29.82
C LEU A 547 8.78 -7.64 30.03
N SER A 548 8.79 -6.88 28.94
CA SER A 548 8.69 -5.42 28.95
C SER A 548 7.24 -4.93 28.82
N ALA A 549 6.27 -5.84 28.62
CA ALA A 549 4.96 -5.48 28.10
C ALA A 549 4.08 -4.70 29.07
N LYS A 550 3.98 -5.14 30.34
CA LYS A 550 3.00 -4.61 31.31
C LYS A 550 2.98 -3.07 31.43
N PRO A 551 4.11 -2.34 31.54
CA PRO A 551 4.09 -0.88 31.58
C PRO A 551 3.85 -0.20 30.22
N LEU A 552 3.99 -0.92 29.10
CA LEU A 552 3.98 -0.36 27.74
C LEU A 552 2.72 -0.66 26.93
N MET A 553 1.76 -1.41 27.46
CA MET A 553 0.51 -1.73 26.75
C MET A 553 -0.35 -0.52 26.37
N SER A 554 -0.17 0.63 27.04
CA SER A 554 -0.81 1.90 26.68
C SER A 554 -0.14 2.59 25.47
N VAL A 555 1.07 2.17 25.10
CA VAL A 555 1.80 2.69 23.93
C VAL A 555 1.37 1.87 22.71
N GLU A 556 0.64 2.52 21.79
CA GLU A 556 0.00 1.86 20.65
C GLU A 556 0.98 1.12 19.74
N THR A 557 2.13 1.73 19.45
CA THR A 557 3.22 1.13 18.64
C THR A 557 3.81 -0.11 19.29
N PHE A 558 4.00 -0.11 20.61
CA PHE A 558 4.46 -1.27 21.35
C PHE A 558 3.41 -2.40 21.34
N ARG A 559 2.14 -2.05 21.57
CA ARG A 559 1.02 -3.00 21.53
C ARG A 559 0.89 -3.65 20.15
N TYR A 560 1.05 -2.89 19.06
CA TYR A 560 1.11 -3.41 17.69
C TYR A 560 2.28 -4.40 17.52
N ASP A 561 3.51 -4.00 17.86
CA ASP A 561 4.69 -4.85 17.61
C ASP A 561 4.67 -6.13 18.45
N LEU A 562 4.18 -6.07 19.69
CA LEU A 562 4.01 -7.25 20.55
C LEU A 562 2.97 -8.22 19.97
N VAL A 563 1.90 -7.71 19.36
CA VAL A 563 0.91 -8.54 18.64
C VAL A 563 1.56 -9.18 17.41
N ASP A 564 2.29 -8.43 16.59
CA ASP A 564 2.93 -8.94 15.35
C ASP A 564 4.04 -9.98 15.64
N VAL A 565 4.87 -9.75 16.66
CA VAL A 565 5.90 -10.71 17.10
C VAL A 565 5.25 -11.97 17.71
N THR A 566 4.17 -11.83 18.49
CA THR A 566 3.42 -12.98 19.02
C THR A 566 2.75 -13.77 17.88
N ARG A 567 2.17 -13.09 16.88
CA ARG A 567 1.63 -13.68 15.65
C ARG A 567 2.72 -14.46 14.90
N GLN A 568 3.89 -13.87 14.68
CA GLN A 568 5.01 -14.57 14.02
C GLN A 568 5.46 -15.82 14.79
N ALA A 569 5.50 -15.78 16.12
CA ALA A 569 5.81 -16.94 16.94
C ALA A 569 4.76 -18.07 16.78
N LEU A 570 3.47 -17.73 16.69
CA LEU A 570 2.40 -18.68 16.41
C LEU A 570 2.42 -19.22 14.96
N GLN A 571 2.87 -18.42 13.99
CA GLN A 571 3.12 -18.87 12.63
C GLN A 571 4.23 -19.95 12.59
N LEU A 572 5.34 -19.77 13.32
CA LEU A 572 6.39 -20.79 13.41
C LEU A 572 5.92 -22.07 14.12
N LEU A 573 5.13 -21.95 15.20
CA LEU A 573 4.52 -23.10 15.86
C LEU A 573 3.53 -23.84 14.95
N THR A 574 2.82 -23.14 14.07
CA THR A 574 1.96 -23.75 13.04
C THR A 574 2.78 -24.62 12.08
N THR A 575 3.94 -24.14 11.62
CA THR A 575 4.90 -24.91 10.81
C THR A 575 5.35 -26.18 11.54
N GLN A 576 5.68 -26.07 12.83
CA GLN A 576 6.13 -27.21 13.64
C GLN A 576 5.02 -28.26 13.84
N LEU A 577 3.78 -27.82 14.13
CA LEU A 577 2.63 -28.72 14.25
C LEU A 577 2.27 -29.38 12.91
N TYR A 578 2.41 -28.68 11.79
CA TYR A 578 2.26 -29.29 10.46
C TYR A 578 3.27 -30.42 10.23
N LEU A 579 4.53 -30.25 10.62
CA LEU A 579 5.55 -31.31 10.53
C LEU A 579 5.20 -32.51 11.43
N GLU A 580 4.70 -32.28 12.64
CA GLU A 580 4.20 -33.35 13.53
C GLU A 580 2.99 -34.10 12.94
N ILE A 581 2.02 -33.38 12.35
CA ILE A 581 0.85 -33.93 11.66
C ILE A 581 1.28 -34.82 10.49
N LYS A 582 2.21 -34.32 9.67
CA LYS A 582 2.77 -35.03 8.52
C LYS A 582 3.52 -36.30 8.92
N ASP A 583 4.40 -36.21 9.91
CA ASP A 583 5.16 -37.35 10.44
C ASP A 583 4.24 -38.42 11.05
N ALA A 584 3.25 -37.99 11.84
CA ALA A 584 2.27 -38.88 12.44
C ALA A 584 1.43 -39.61 11.38
N PHE A 585 0.98 -38.92 10.33
CA PHE A 585 0.26 -39.55 9.23
C PHE A 585 1.14 -40.53 8.45
N GLN A 586 2.36 -40.16 8.11
CA GLN A 586 3.31 -41.03 7.40
C GLN A 586 3.68 -42.30 8.20
N LYS A 587 3.78 -42.19 9.53
CA LYS A 587 4.00 -43.32 10.44
C LYS A 587 2.71 -44.04 10.89
N GLN A 588 1.56 -43.71 10.30
CA GLN A 588 0.24 -44.25 10.65
C GLN A 588 -0.13 -44.14 12.14
N ASN A 589 0.42 -43.14 12.84
CA ASN A 589 0.24 -42.94 14.27
C ASN A 589 -0.97 -42.04 14.56
N LEU A 590 -2.15 -42.65 14.56
CA LEU A 590 -3.43 -41.95 14.81
C LEU A 590 -3.45 -41.16 16.13
N PRO A 591 -2.98 -41.66 17.29
CA PRO A 591 -2.95 -40.87 18.54
C PRO A 591 -2.10 -39.60 18.45
N LYS A 592 -0.93 -39.64 17.78
CA LYS A 592 -0.12 -38.44 17.55
C LYS A 592 -0.79 -37.47 16.56
N LEU A 593 -1.39 -37.99 15.50
CA LEU A 593 -2.12 -37.18 14.51
C LEU A 593 -3.28 -36.41 15.16
N LEU A 594 -4.09 -37.09 15.99
CA LEU A 594 -5.17 -36.46 16.76
C LEU A 594 -4.65 -35.40 17.73
N THR A 595 -3.51 -35.66 18.38
CA THR A 595 -2.89 -34.74 19.33
C THR A 595 -2.36 -33.46 18.66
N ALA A 596 -1.54 -33.60 17.62
CA ALA A 596 -0.95 -32.47 16.91
C ALA A 596 -2.01 -31.70 16.08
N GLY A 597 -2.90 -32.42 15.42
CA GLY A 597 -4.03 -31.86 14.68
C GLY A 597 -4.99 -31.10 15.58
N GLY A 598 -5.41 -31.69 16.70
CA GLY A 598 -6.28 -31.03 17.69
C GLY A 598 -5.65 -29.78 18.32
N LEU A 599 -4.35 -29.84 18.65
CA LEU A 599 -3.60 -28.70 19.16
C LEU A 599 -3.47 -27.56 18.13
N LEU A 600 -3.41 -27.87 16.83
CA LEU A 600 -3.41 -26.86 15.79
C LEU A 600 -4.80 -26.21 15.63
N VAL A 601 -5.83 -27.02 15.34
CA VAL A 601 -7.13 -26.53 14.84
C VAL A 601 -8.08 -26.07 15.95
N SER A 602 -8.04 -26.70 17.12
CA SER A 602 -8.96 -26.40 18.23
C SER A 602 -8.36 -25.47 19.28
N ASP A 603 -7.07 -25.12 19.16
CA ASP A 603 -6.34 -24.42 20.21
C ASP A 603 -5.44 -23.30 19.67
N LEU A 604 -4.40 -23.63 18.88
CA LEU A 604 -3.45 -22.61 18.41
C LEU A 604 -4.08 -21.59 17.46
N LEU A 605 -4.78 -22.03 16.41
CA LEU A 605 -5.39 -21.11 15.44
C LEU A 605 -6.53 -20.27 16.07
N PRO A 606 -7.40 -20.81 16.97
CA PRO A 606 -8.35 -20.01 17.73
C PRO A 606 -7.73 -19.04 18.76
N GLU A 607 -6.52 -19.29 19.28
CA GLU A 607 -5.78 -18.29 20.08
C GLU A 607 -5.19 -17.18 19.18
N LEU A 608 -4.68 -17.52 17.99
CA LEU A 608 -4.19 -16.57 17.00
C LEU A 608 -5.30 -15.63 16.50
N ASP A 609 -6.48 -16.17 16.17
CA ASP A 609 -7.64 -15.37 15.77
C ASP A 609 -8.08 -14.38 16.86
N ARG A 610 -8.05 -14.79 18.14
CA ARG A 610 -8.34 -13.92 19.29
C ARG A 610 -7.27 -12.86 19.51
N LEU A 611 -5.99 -13.19 19.34
CA LEU A 611 -4.89 -12.22 19.40
C LEU A 611 -5.06 -11.11 18.38
N LEU A 612 -5.27 -11.48 17.12
CA LEU A 612 -5.42 -10.54 16.01
C LEU A 612 -6.73 -9.74 16.12
N SER A 613 -7.79 -10.34 16.63
CA SER A 613 -9.04 -9.65 16.95
C SER A 613 -8.91 -8.62 18.09
N SER A 614 -7.81 -8.63 18.85
CA SER A 614 -7.57 -7.69 19.96
C SER A 614 -6.81 -6.42 19.57
N GLU A 615 -6.47 -6.24 18.28
CA GLU A 615 -5.82 -5.02 17.79
C GLU A 615 -6.34 -4.56 16.42
N SER A 616 -6.65 -3.26 16.32
CA SER A 616 -7.27 -2.54 15.19
C SER A 616 -6.63 -2.84 13.84
N HIS A 617 -5.29 -2.88 13.80
CA HIS A 617 -4.52 -3.07 12.56
C HIS A 617 -4.62 -4.50 11.98
N PHE A 618 -5.23 -5.46 12.69
CA PHE A 618 -5.32 -6.86 12.27
C PHE A 618 -6.77 -7.35 12.10
N LEU A 619 -7.72 -6.46 11.79
CA LEU A 619 -9.15 -6.78 11.73
C LEU A 619 -9.67 -6.94 10.29
N LEU A 620 -10.14 -8.13 9.92
CA LEU A 620 -10.88 -8.34 8.66
C LEU A 620 -12.11 -7.43 8.56
N GLY A 621 -12.80 -7.20 9.68
CA GLY A 621 -13.99 -6.35 9.71
C GLY A 621 -13.73 -4.89 9.35
N LEU A 622 -12.52 -4.37 9.56
CA LEU A 622 -12.16 -3.02 9.14
C LEU A 622 -12.08 -2.92 7.62
N TRP A 623 -11.37 -3.85 6.98
CA TRP A 623 -11.25 -3.95 5.52
C TRP A 623 -12.61 -4.09 4.81
N LEU A 624 -13.49 -4.94 5.35
CA LEU A 624 -14.82 -5.15 4.77
C LEU A 624 -15.76 -3.97 5.01
N GLU A 625 -15.76 -3.34 6.18
CA GLU A 625 -16.58 -2.14 6.43
C GLU A 625 -16.08 -0.94 5.59
N GLN A 626 -14.77 -0.79 5.35
CA GLN A 626 -14.24 0.23 4.41
C GLN A 626 -14.76 -0.01 2.98
N ALA A 627 -14.69 -1.25 2.48
CA ALA A 627 -15.23 -1.60 1.17
C ALA A 627 -16.73 -1.27 1.08
N ARG A 628 -17.53 -1.65 2.08
CA ARG A 628 -18.97 -1.35 2.13
C ARG A 628 -19.28 0.14 2.28
N ALA A 629 -18.46 0.90 2.99
CA ALA A 629 -18.66 2.33 3.22
C ALA A 629 -18.48 3.19 1.96
N LEU A 630 -17.72 2.71 0.96
CA LEU A 630 -17.59 3.38 -0.34
C LEU A 630 -18.77 3.12 -1.28
N ALA A 631 -19.67 2.16 -0.99
CA ALA A 631 -20.85 1.92 -1.81
C ALA A 631 -21.93 3.01 -1.63
N GLN A 632 -22.73 3.23 -2.67
CA GLN A 632 -23.94 4.06 -2.68
C GLN A 632 -25.17 3.27 -2.23
N ASP A 633 -25.23 1.97 -2.54
CA ASP A 633 -26.37 1.12 -2.19
C ASP A 633 -25.94 -0.29 -1.72
N LYS A 634 -26.96 -1.12 -1.40
CA LYS A 634 -26.75 -2.48 -0.88
C LYS A 634 -26.09 -3.43 -1.90
N HIS A 635 -26.44 -3.33 -3.17
CA HIS A 635 -25.94 -4.23 -4.21
C HIS A 635 -24.46 -3.96 -4.49
N GLU A 636 -24.10 -2.68 -4.63
CA GLU A 636 -22.70 -2.25 -4.75
C GLU A 636 -21.89 -2.64 -3.51
N ALA A 637 -22.44 -2.50 -2.29
CA ALA A 637 -21.77 -2.92 -1.07
C ALA A 637 -21.54 -4.45 -1.00
N GLU A 638 -22.45 -5.26 -1.53
CA GLU A 638 -22.27 -6.71 -1.64
C GLU A 638 -21.20 -7.07 -2.69
N GLN A 639 -21.19 -6.41 -3.84
CA GLN A 639 -20.15 -6.59 -4.86
C GLN A 639 -18.76 -6.22 -4.34
N TYR A 640 -18.64 -5.09 -3.63
CA TYR A 640 -17.37 -4.61 -3.08
C TYR A 640 -16.87 -5.51 -1.96
N GLU A 641 -17.76 -6.06 -1.13
CA GLU A 641 -17.39 -7.05 -0.12
C GLU A 641 -16.89 -8.37 -0.74
N VAL A 642 -17.52 -8.87 -1.81
CA VAL A 642 -17.04 -10.05 -2.56
C VAL A 642 -15.67 -9.77 -3.19
N ASN A 643 -15.46 -8.58 -3.76
CA ASN A 643 -14.15 -8.14 -4.27
C ASN A 643 -13.09 -8.16 -3.15
N ALA A 644 -13.40 -7.53 -2.01
CA ALA A 644 -12.51 -7.41 -0.85
C ALA A 644 -12.14 -8.75 -0.23
N ARG A 645 -13.07 -9.71 -0.16
CA ARG A 645 -12.83 -11.08 0.33
C ARG A 645 -12.06 -11.93 -0.66
N ASN A 646 -12.42 -11.86 -1.95
CA ASN A 646 -11.81 -12.70 -2.96
C ASN A 646 -10.34 -12.32 -3.18
N GLN A 647 -10.01 -11.03 -3.27
CA GLN A 647 -8.64 -10.54 -3.45
C GLN A 647 -7.67 -11.15 -2.44
N ILE A 648 -8.02 -11.16 -1.15
CA ILE A 648 -7.17 -11.67 -0.06
C ILE A 648 -7.19 -13.21 0.11
N THR A 649 -7.89 -13.94 -0.76
CA THR A 649 -8.05 -15.40 -0.70
C THR A 649 -7.89 -16.09 -2.06
N LEU A 650 -8.96 -16.28 -2.82
CA LEU A 650 -8.96 -16.99 -4.11
C LEU A 650 -8.31 -16.20 -5.24
N TRP A 651 -8.34 -14.87 -5.16
CA TRP A 651 -7.85 -13.89 -6.12
C TRP A 651 -8.57 -13.88 -7.50
N GLY A 652 -9.04 -15.04 -7.96
CA GLY A 652 -9.91 -15.22 -9.13
C GLY A 652 -11.14 -16.09 -8.83
N PRO A 653 -11.97 -16.40 -9.84
CA PRO A 653 -13.17 -17.22 -9.69
C PRO A 653 -12.89 -18.68 -9.31
N GLU A 654 -11.71 -19.20 -9.67
CA GLU A 654 -11.34 -20.63 -9.53
C GLU A 654 -10.11 -20.82 -8.62
N GLY A 655 -9.72 -19.81 -7.86
CA GLY A 655 -8.48 -19.84 -7.07
C GLY A 655 -7.23 -19.59 -7.91
N ASN A 656 -7.35 -18.81 -8.99
CA ASN A 656 -6.34 -18.65 -10.05
C ASN A 656 -4.96 -18.21 -9.53
N ILE A 657 -4.93 -17.40 -8.45
CA ILE A 657 -3.70 -17.03 -7.72
C ILE A 657 -3.91 -17.17 -6.20
N LEU A 658 -4.35 -18.36 -5.80
CA LEU A 658 -4.72 -18.72 -4.43
C LEU A 658 -3.69 -18.27 -3.37
N ASP A 659 -4.19 -17.61 -2.33
CA ASP A 659 -3.43 -17.09 -1.18
C ASP A 659 -2.30 -16.11 -1.55
N TYR A 660 -2.29 -15.51 -2.76
CA TYR A 660 -1.23 -14.57 -3.16
C TYR A 660 -1.19 -13.33 -2.27
N ALA A 661 -2.37 -12.78 -1.96
CA ALA A 661 -2.55 -11.61 -1.13
C ALA A 661 -3.09 -11.98 0.26
N SER A 662 -2.58 -13.09 0.81
CA SER A 662 -2.95 -13.57 2.15
C SER A 662 -2.80 -12.50 3.24
N LYS A 663 -3.57 -12.63 4.32
CA LYS A 663 -3.53 -11.72 5.46
C LYS A 663 -3.62 -12.50 6.76
N GLU A 664 -2.91 -12.06 7.77
CA GLU A 664 -3.05 -12.57 9.12
C GLU A 664 -3.95 -11.65 9.94
N TRP A 665 -5.27 -11.81 9.73
CA TRP A 665 -6.31 -10.99 10.36
C TRP A 665 -7.29 -11.82 11.20
N GLY A 666 -7.76 -11.24 12.31
CA GLY A 666 -8.86 -11.76 13.12
C GLY A 666 -10.16 -11.83 12.31
N GLY A 667 -10.91 -12.91 12.51
CA GLY A 667 -12.03 -13.33 11.66
C GLY A 667 -11.57 -14.17 10.47
N LEU A 668 -10.54 -13.73 9.73
CA LEU A 668 -9.99 -14.49 8.61
C LEU A 668 -9.26 -15.77 9.07
N MET A 669 -8.55 -15.70 10.19
CA MET A 669 -7.95 -16.88 10.83
C MET A 669 -9.01 -17.93 11.20
N GLY A 670 -10.09 -17.53 11.86
CA GLY A 670 -11.17 -18.43 12.28
C GLY A 670 -12.01 -19.02 11.13
N ASP A 671 -12.45 -18.19 10.18
CA ASP A 671 -13.45 -18.60 9.18
C ASP A 671 -12.86 -19.02 7.81
N TYR A 672 -11.58 -18.76 7.54
CA TYR A 672 -10.90 -19.22 6.32
C TYR A 672 -9.81 -20.24 6.66
N TYR A 673 -8.71 -19.83 7.30
CA TYR A 673 -7.55 -20.71 7.46
C TYR A 673 -7.79 -21.88 8.42
N THR A 674 -8.44 -21.65 9.57
CA THR A 674 -8.78 -22.73 10.52
C THR A 674 -9.74 -23.75 9.89
N GLN A 675 -10.66 -23.33 9.02
CA GLN A 675 -11.59 -24.23 8.34
C GLN A 675 -10.85 -25.15 7.34
N ARG A 676 -9.88 -24.59 6.59
CA ARG A 676 -9.01 -25.36 5.67
C ARG A 676 -8.16 -26.37 6.43
N TRP A 677 -7.54 -25.97 7.54
CA TRP A 677 -6.75 -26.84 8.40
C TRP A 677 -7.57 -27.92 9.10
N SER A 678 -8.77 -27.59 9.59
CA SER A 678 -9.72 -28.55 10.17
C SER A 678 -10.13 -29.62 9.16
N LEU A 679 -10.51 -29.22 7.94
CA LEU A 679 -10.82 -30.17 6.87
C LEU A 679 -9.63 -31.07 6.54
N PHE A 680 -8.41 -30.53 6.50
CA PHE A 680 -7.20 -31.30 6.21
C PHE A 680 -6.91 -32.35 7.28
N VAL A 681 -6.87 -31.95 8.55
CA VAL A 681 -6.65 -32.85 9.70
C VAL A 681 -7.73 -33.94 9.75
N ASN A 682 -9.01 -33.57 9.59
CA ASN A 682 -10.10 -34.54 9.57
C ASN A 682 -10.00 -35.52 8.38
N THR A 683 -9.55 -35.06 7.21
CA THR A 683 -9.31 -35.93 6.05
C THR A 683 -8.19 -36.94 6.34
N LEU A 684 -7.06 -36.49 6.92
CA LEU A 684 -5.95 -37.38 7.30
C LEU A 684 -6.37 -38.41 8.36
N VAL A 685 -7.16 -38.00 9.37
CA VAL A 685 -7.71 -38.92 10.39
C VAL A 685 -8.61 -39.98 9.75
N GLN A 686 -9.53 -39.60 8.86
CA GLN A 686 -10.39 -40.55 8.14
C GLN A 686 -9.60 -41.48 7.21
N CYS A 687 -8.50 -41.00 6.61
CA CYS A 687 -7.61 -41.83 5.81
C CYS A 687 -6.94 -42.92 6.65
N LEU A 688 -6.40 -42.59 7.84
CA LEU A 688 -5.81 -43.61 8.73
C LEU A 688 -6.86 -44.59 9.27
N ASP A 689 -7.98 -44.08 9.78
CA ASP A 689 -9.08 -44.87 10.36
C ASP A 689 -9.63 -45.92 9.37
N ARG A 690 -9.72 -45.55 8.09
CA ARG A 690 -10.25 -46.41 7.02
C ARG A 690 -9.18 -47.16 6.23
N GLY A 691 -7.90 -47.03 6.59
CA GLY A 691 -6.78 -47.63 5.85
C GLY A 691 -6.66 -47.17 4.38
N LYS A 692 -7.05 -45.92 4.08
CA LYS A 692 -7.02 -45.34 2.72
C LYS A 692 -5.90 -44.31 2.56
N PRO A 693 -5.21 -44.26 1.40
CA PRO A 693 -4.25 -43.20 1.12
C PRO A 693 -4.94 -41.83 1.06
N PHE A 694 -4.20 -40.78 1.40
CA PHE A 694 -4.66 -39.40 1.20
C PHE A 694 -4.61 -39.03 -0.29
N ASN A 695 -5.70 -38.46 -0.81
CA ASN A 695 -5.79 -37.98 -2.19
C ASN A 695 -5.87 -36.44 -2.18
N GLN A 696 -4.80 -35.80 -2.67
CA GLN A 696 -4.67 -34.35 -2.68
C GLN A 696 -5.70 -33.67 -3.59
N ASP A 697 -6.09 -34.27 -4.72
CA ASP A 697 -7.05 -33.68 -5.65
C ASP A 697 -8.48 -33.71 -5.11
N ALA A 698 -8.87 -34.83 -4.48
CA ALA A 698 -10.15 -34.93 -3.78
C ALA A 698 -10.23 -33.93 -2.61
N PHE A 699 -9.13 -33.75 -1.86
CA PHE A 699 -9.04 -32.71 -0.84
C PHE A 699 -9.12 -31.30 -1.45
N ASN A 700 -8.39 -31.04 -2.55
CA ASN A 700 -8.40 -29.74 -3.25
C ASN A 700 -9.81 -29.34 -3.70
N GLN A 701 -10.59 -30.30 -4.23
CA GLN A 701 -11.99 -30.08 -4.62
C GLN A 701 -12.88 -29.75 -3.41
N ALA A 702 -12.69 -30.45 -2.27
CA ALA A 702 -13.47 -30.22 -1.05
C ALA A 702 -13.12 -28.89 -0.37
N VAL A 703 -11.84 -28.58 -0.22
CA VAL A 703 -11.38 -27.33 0.42
C VAL A 703 -11.69 -26.10 -0.43
N PHE A 704 -11.71 -26.22 -1.76
CA PHE A 704 -12.16 -25.14 -2.64
C PHE A 704 -13.61 -24.72 -2.35
N GLN A 705 -14.50 -25.62 -1.91
CA GLN A 705 -15.85 -25.21 -1.49
C GLN A 705 -15.82 -24.38 -0.20
N VAL A 706 -14.94 -24.70 0.75
CA VAL A 706 -14.74 -23.89 1.98
C VAL A 706 -14.23 -22.50 1.59
N GLU A 707 -13.22 -22.45 0.73
CA GLU A 707 -12.60 -21.20 0.28
C GLU A 707 -13.57 -20.33 -0.54
N LYS A 708 -14.35 -20.93 -1.45
CA LYS A 708 -15.38 -20.24 -2.23
C LYS A 708 -16.53 -19.76 -1.36
N ASN A 709 -17.00 -20.57 -0.41
CA ASN A 709 -18.04 -20.16 0.53
C ASN A 709 -17.58 -19.01 1.43
N PHE A 710 -16.28 -18.88 1.73
CA PHE A 710 -15.75 -17.71 2.43
C PHE A 710 -15.92 -16.41 1.62
N THR A 711 -15.65 -16.44 0.31
CA THR A 711 -15.69 -15.22 -0.53
C THR A 711 -17.09 -14.69 -0.78
N ILE A 712 -18.11 -15.55 -0.73
CA ILE A 712 -19.51 -15.17 -0.96
C ILE A 712 -20.38 -15.12 0.30
N ASN A 713 -19.87 -15.52 1.48
CA ASN A 713 -20.66 -15.38 2.71
C ASN A 713 -20.78 -13.89 3.11
N GLN A 714 -21.96 -13.52 3.58
CA GLN A 714 -22.24 -12.17 4.08
C GLN A 714 -22.03 -12.07 5.61
N LYS A 715 -21.10 -12.88 6.18
CA LYS A 715 -20.83 -12.88 7.62
C LYS A 715 -20.12 -11.58 8.00
N LYS A 716 -20.74 -10.77 8.86
CA LYS A 716 -20.12 -9.55 9.39
C LYS A 716 -19.05 -9.88 10.42
N TYR A 717 -17.98 -9.08 10.41
CA TYR A 717 -16.86 -9.19 11.36
C TYR A 717 -16.73 -7.89 12.15
N PRO A 718 -16.21 -7.92 13.39
CA PRO A 718 -15.96 -6.71 14.17
C PRO A 718 -14.94 -5.79 13.50
N SER A 719 -15.28 -4.51 13.35
CA SER A 719 -14.38 -3.44 12.92
C SER A 719 -13.73 -2.69 14.11
N LYS A 720 -13.85 -3.24 15.32
CA LYS A 720 -13.23 -2.74 16.56
C LYS A 720 -12.56 -3.89 17.33
N PRO A 721 -11.46 -3.63 18.04
CA PRO A 721 -10.78 -4.62 18.88
C PRO A 721 -11.71 -5.29 19.90
N GLN A 722 -11.43 -6.56 20.21
CA GLN A 722 -12.16 -7.35 21.20
C GLN A 722 -11.21 -8.07 22.16
N GLY A 723 -11.54 -8.03 23.45
CA GLY A 723 -10.71 -8.57 24.53
C GLY A 723 -9.56 -7.64 24.93
N ASP A 724 -8.87 -8.00 26.01
CA ASP A 724 -7.67 -7.30 26.44
C ASP A 724 -6.42 -7.94 25.79
N THR A 725 -5.64 -7.13 25.07
CA THR A 725 -4.45 -7.59 24.33
C THR A 725 -3.39 -8.18 25.27
N TYR A 726 -3.21 -7.64 26.48
CA TYR A 726 -2.19 -8.08 27.42
C TYR A 726 -2.53 -9.44 28.03
N ASP A 727 -3.78 -9.64 28.45
CA ASP A 727 -4.25 -10.91 28.98
C ASP A 727 -4.20 -12.02 27.92
N ILE A 728 -4.53 -11.70 26.66
CA ILE A 728 -4.45 -12.64 25.53
C ILE A 728 -2.99 -13.00 25.23
N VAL A 729 -2.09 -12.02 25.09
CA VAL A 729 -0.65 -12.27 24.87
C VAL A 729 -0.04 -13.04 26.05
N THR A 730 -0.40 -12.71 27.29
CA THR A 730 0.05 -13.42 28.50
C THR A 730 -0.39 -14.88 28.49
N ARG A 731 -1.66 -15.17 28.18
CA ARG A 731 -2.19 -16.54 28.05
C ARG A 731 -1.44 -17.33 26.97
N ILE A 732 -1.19 -16.70 25.82
CA ILE A 732 -0.48 -17.31 24.70
C ILE A 732 0.99 -17.58 25.08
N PHE A 733 1.69 -16.58 25.61
CA PHE A 733 3.10 -16.68 25.98
C PHE A 733 3.34 -17.81 26.99
N LEU A 734 2.64 -17.81 28.13
CA LEU A 734 2.80 -18.81 29.18
C LEU A 734 2.51 -20.25 28.69
N LYS A 735 1.61 -20.40 27.70
CA LYS A 735 1.18 -21.69 27.15
C LYS A 735 2.07 -22.22 26.04
N TYR A 736 2.57 -21.34 25.16
CA TYR A 736 3.26 -21.74 23.93
C TYR A 736 4.76 -21.46 23.94
N TYR A 737 5.27 -20.46 24.67
CA TYR A 737 6.72 -20.22 24.75
C TYR A 737 7.51 -21.44 25.27
N PRO A 738 7.09 -22.13 26.37
CA PRO A 738 7.77 -23.36 26.80
C PRO A 738 7.62 -24.52 25.80
N LYS A 739 6.58 -24.52 24.95
CA LYS A 739 6.35 -25.51 23.89
C LYS A 739 7.19 -25.24 22.65
N ALA A 740 7.48 -23.98 22.35
CA ALA A 740 8.38 -23.54 21.28
C ALA A 740 9.82 -23.93 21.59
N LEU A 741 10.32 -23.59 22.80
CA LEU A 741 11.68 -23.98 23.23
C LEU A 741 11.91 -25.49 23.20
N LYS A 742 10.91 -26.29 23.60
CA LYS A 742 10.96 -27.76 23.53
C LYS A 742 11.00 -28.34 22.11
N ARG A 743 10.74 -27.53 21.08
CA ARG A 743 10.81 -27.90 19.65
C ARG A 743 12.05 -27.34 18.94
N LEU A 744 12.91 -26.62 19.65
CA LEU A 744 14.23 -26.17 19.18
C LEU A 744 15.36 -27.14 19.53
N ASN A 745 15.05 -28.14 20.36
CA ASN A 745 15.96 -29.16 20.88
C ASN A 745 15.49 -30.53 20.37
#